data_AF-A0A4Q6BC42-F1
#
_entry.id   AF-A0A4Q6BC42-F1
#
_cell.length_a   1.000
_cell.length_b   1.000
_cell.length_c   1.000
_cell.angle_alpha   90.00
_cell.angle_beta   90.00
_cell.angle_gamma   90.00
#
_symmetry.space_group_name_H-M   'P 1'
#
loop_
_entity.id
_entity.type
_entity.pdbx_description
1 polymer ?
#
loop_
_entity_poly.entity_id
_entity_poly.type
_entity_poly.pdbx_seq_one_letter_code
_entity_poly.pdbx_strand_id
1 'polypeptide(L)'
;MKTSILLLVMWFAPVGCSRLSGPDVGGMMKRTGVERVSSLTPLVEESGDRVSALIAPSNSETFALVAPEGSSVVGSTIKISPGTFNQTTRLLLEAGLNLSETSIATDIGLPLDAVVQSAGMGVVIRPSEAVSLNRPLEITIPLPVGLGLSGNNFAVISKTIDPLTGRLLNAITPVDGAVSSVRFSIEMGRNVVDFKGYFGSYWIVSLSRALSPLEIPVAKVTVESIANKSGTYVITSGGIVDNKVLQSAKSIPVITLPAPTLIFQAKNSKLELRLAETNDLTTCTADVFSLPSDVRGTSYSVGHSFELILPIPSIGDLSFTGRFRCIDSANRMVVSPWSETIRVRIPVDVEVIEDFTPPLNVFKTTWQTDLPGSSAANQIVLPLVGGGIYDFKISWGDGSHAKVTSSADPDILHSYSSPGTYTVQIWGTVNGWSFAGGGDSRKLQDIAQWGPLNIGNQGAAFSGCQNLTISATDKPDLKGVINFGNLFAQTRSLTTVPGIQDWNVSEVESFESMFFESAFDGAIGSWDMKAAKNLSSMFRDNAVFNQPIGDWNLASAENLMAMFLGATKFDQPLNTWNVSHVTNAAGIFFGASEFNQSLDGWDVSSVKDMSFMFCDATRFNGTIDSWDVSRVEDMSYTFTGALVFAGSLKNWETGRVKSMQGLFQTALVFNGEIEDWDVSSVEDMGLMFAYAANFGRDIGSWSVSNVKTMDHMFERANSFNRDLSNWNTSSLTNVSSMFAFNSAFNGSIAGWDVSHVTDFSNLFFYAGAFNSSLATWNVSEGRNMYNMFINATAFNQDISDWNVSSVRYMNNFLYGSAFSTSHYESLLTKWSSLPLQHGVDFSVGSVQYSSAAAIAGRDTLVSSFGWTVHDGGQL
;
A
#
# COMPACT_ATOMS: atom_id res chain seq x y z
N MET A 1 -48.66 -30.20 12.87
CA MET A 1 -47.26 -30.06 13.34
C MET A 1 -46.97 -28.59 13.59
N LYS A 2 -46.91 -28.17 14.86
CA LYS A 2 -46.58 -26.82 15.31
C LYS A 2 -45.16 -26.85 15.90
N THR A 3 -44.14 -26.99 15.05
CA THR A 3 -42.73 -26.92 15.45
C THR A 3 -41.90 -26.95 14.16
N SER A 4 -41.40 -25.78 13.75
CA SER A 4 -40.25 -25.55 12.82
C SER A 4 -40.21 -24.11 12.25
N ILE A 5 -41.25 -23.28 12.44
CA ILE A 5 -41.32 -21.93 11.82
C ILE A 5 -40.53 -20.85 12.58
N LEU A 6 -40.02 -21.14 13.79
CA LEU A 6 -39.31 -20.13 14.59
C LEU A 6 -37.85 -19.85 14.14
N LEU A 7 -37.30 -20.59 13.17
CA LEU A 7 -35.90 -20.45 12.75
C LEU A 7 -35.67 -19.59 11.48
N LEU A 8 -36.69 -19.27 10.69
CA LEU A 8 -36.47 -18.51 9.44
C LEU A 8 -36.62 -16.97 9.58
N VAL A 9 -37.19 -16.49 10.70
CA VAL A 9 -37.40 -15.04 10.94
C VAL A 9 -36.17 -14.38 11.59
N MET A 10 -35.19 -15.14 12.06
CA MET A 10 -34.01 -14.62 12.78
C MET A 10 -32.83 -14.17 11.89
N TRP A 11 -32.93 -14.26 10.56
CA TRP A 11 -31.79 -13.94 9.65
C TRP A 11 -31.87 -12.59 8.92
N PHE A 12 -32.95 -11.82 9.04
CA PHE A 12 -33.10 -10.55 8.32
C PHE A 12 -33.26 -9.39 9.31
N ALA A 13 -32.18 -9.09 10.03
CA ALA A 13 -32.07 -7.80 10.71
C ALA A 13 -31.92 -6.71 9.64
N PRO A 14 -32.50 -5.50 9.83
CA PRO A 14 -32.26 -4.38 8.93
C PRO A 14 -30.76 -4.19 8.74
N VAL A 15 -30.33 -4.19 7.48
CA VAL A 15 -28.92 -4.06 7.11
C VAL A 15 -28.64 -2.57 6.96
N GLY A 16 -27.98 -1.96 7.96
CA GLY A 16 -27.30 -0.68 7.78
C GLY A 16 -26.00 -0.86 6.99
N CYS A 17 -25.39 0.22 6.50
CA CYS A 17 -24.13 0.10 5.75
C CYS A 17 -23.01 -0.56 6.56
N SER A 18 -23.03 -0.44 7.89
CA SER A 18 -22.12 -1.13 8.82
C SER A 18 -22.07 -2.67 8.71
N ARG A 19 -23.04 -3.29 8.01
CA ARG A 19 -23.05 -4.74 7.71
C ARG A 19 -22.87 -5.08 6.23
N LEU A 20 -22.70 -4.09 5.34
CA LEU A 20 -22.31 -4.28 3.94
C LEU A 20 -20.82 -4.67 3.79
N SER A 21 -20.20 -5.26 4.82
CA SER A 21 -18.79 -5.66 4.91
C SER A 21 -18.45 -6.88 4.02
N GLY A 22 -18.73 -6.73 2.74
CA GLY A 22 -18.21 -7.50 1.61
C GLY A 22 -17.41 -6.60 0.67
N PRO A 23 -17.06 -7.06 -0.54
CA PRO A 23 -16.19 -6.34 -1.48
C PRO A 23 -16.67 -4.93 -1.89
N ASP A 24 -17.91 -4.54 -1.56
CA ASP A 24 -18.52 -3.26 -1.92
C ASP A 24 -18.04 -2.08 -1.06
N VAL A 25 -17.60 -2.30 0.20
CA VAL A 25 -16.85 -1.25 0.94
C VAL A 25 -15.45 -1.03 0.32
N GLY A 26 -14.93 -2.05 -0.38
CA GLY A 26 -13.72 -1.95 -1.19
C GLY A 26 -13.90 -1.10 -2.45
N GLY A 27 -15.14 -0.71 -2.81
CA GLY A 27 -15.46 0.20 -3.90
C GLY A 27 -15.03 1.64 -3.62
N MET A 28 -15.02 2.08 -2.36
CA MET A 28 -14.50 3.40 -1.97
C MET A 28 -12.99 3.54 -2.28
N MET A 29 -12.26 2.44 -2.48
CA MET A 29 -10.82 2.40 -2.79
C MET A 29 -10.49 1.87 -4.20
N LYS A 30 -11.45 1.85 -5.14
CA LYS A 30 -11.21 1.36 -6.51
C LYS A 30 -11.35 2.43 -7.60
N ARG A 31 -10.91 3.67 -7.36
CA ARG A 31 -10.66 4.64 -8.45
C ARG A 31 -9.51 5.60 -8.15
N THR A 32 -8.29 5.10 -8.03
CA THR A 32 -7.07 5.88 -8.28
C THR A 32 -6.00 4.96 -8.86
N GLY A 33 -5.69 5.09 -10.16
CA GLY A 33 -4.63 4.32 -10.80
C GLY A 33 -3.26 4.83 -10.41
N VAL A 34 -2.42 3.97 -9.82
CA VAL A 34 -0.95 4.09 -9.74
C VAL A 34 -0.34 2.68 -9.85
N GLU A 35 0.84 2.63 -10.45
CA GLU A 35 1.52 1.56 -11.21
C GLU A 35 1.80 0.21 -10.51
N ARG A 36 1.80 -0.88 -11.30
CA ARG A 36 2.37 -2.20 -10.96
C ARG A 36 3.74 -2.36 -11.61
N VAL A 37 4.77 -2.67 -10.82
CA VAL A 37 6.09 -3.13 -11.31
C VAL A 37 6.02 -4.62 -11.63
N SER A 38 6.45 -5.03 -12.83
CA SER A 38 6.51 -6.43 -13.28
C SER A 38 7.95 -6.93 -13.39
N SER A 39 8.30 -8.01 -12.69
CA SER A 39 9.60 -8.69 -12.74
C SER A 39 9.68 -9.76 -13.85
N LEU A 40 10.78 -9.83 -14.60
CA LEU A 40 11.14 -10.96 -15.50
C LEU A 40 12.09 -11.93 -14.78
N THR A 41 11.81 -13.23 -14.84
CA THR A 41 12.49 -14.34 -14.13
C THR A 41 13.78 -14.83 -14.82
N PRO A 42 14.87 -15.16 -14.09
CA PRO A 42 16.07 -15.80 -14.64
C PRO A 42 15.85 -17.26 -15.09
N LEU A 43 16.42 -17.65 -16.23
CA LEU A 43 16.47 -19.03 -16.74
C LEU A 43 17.66 -19.79 -16.14
N VAL A 44 17.43 -20.80 -15.30
CA VAL A 44 18.48 -21.70 -14.78
C VAL A 44 18.65 -22.89 -15.73
N GLU A 45 19.80 -23.01 -16.40
CA GLU A 45 20.16 -24.20 -17.19
C GLU A 45 21.09 -25.15 -16.39
N GLU A 46 20.82 -26.44 -16.60
CA GLU A 46 21.33 -27.67 -15.97
C GLU A 46 22.85 -27.75 -15.74
N SER A 47 23.29 -27.61 -14.49
CA SER A 47 24.14 -28.58 -13.76
C SER A 47 24.44 -27.94 -12.40
N GLY A 48 24.47 -28.72 -11.32
CA GLY A 48 24.62 -28.19 -9.96
C GLY A 48 25.84 -27.28 -9.71
N ASP A 49 26.80 -27.16 -10.63
CA ASP A 49 28.00 -26.33 -10.51
C ASP A 49 27.94 -25.00 -11.33
N ARG A 50 26.84 -24.69 -12.02
CA ARG A 50 26.75 -23.54 -12.94
C ARG A 50 25.37 -22.87 -12.97
N VAL A 51 25.37 -21.54 -13.07
CA VAL A 51 24.18 -20.69 -13.22
C VAL A 51 24.43 -19.69 -14.35
N SER A 52 23.42 -19.36 -15.15
CA SER A 52 23.58 -18.37 -16.22
C SER A 52 22.37 -17.45 -16.33
N ALA A 53 22.57 -16.25 -16.87
CA ALA A 53 21.48 -15.35 -17.27
C ALA A 53 21.83 -14.57 -18.53
N LEU A 54 20.82 -14.28 -19.36
CA LEU A 54 20.96 -13.47 -20.55
C LEU A 54 20.67 -12.00 -20.20
N ILE A 55 21.60 -11.10 -20.52
CA ILE A 55 21.55 -9.69 -20.13
C ILE A 55 21.52 -8.85 -21.40
N ALA A 56 20.43 -8.12 -21.63
CA ALA A 56 20.30 -7.22 -22.77
C ALA A 56 20.98 -5.86 -22.50
N PRO A 57 21.60 -5.23 -23.51
CA PRO A 57 22.31 -3.96 -23.34
C PRO A 57 21.34 -2.78 -23.15
N SER A 58 20.05 -2.95 -23.47
CA SER A 58 18.99 -1.94 -23.38
C SER A 58 18.27 -1.91 -22.03
N ASN A 59 18.75 -2.61 -21.00
CA ASN A 59 18.10 -2.62 -19.70
C ASN A 59 18.20 -1.24 -19.02
N SER A 60 17.06 -0.66 -18.64
CA SER A 60 16.97 0.60 -17.88
C SER A 60 17.14 0.41 -16.37
N GLU A 61 17.19 -0.83 -15.90
CA GLU A 61 17.23 -1.20 -14.48
C GLU A 61 18.41 -2.13 -14.16
N THR A 62 18.81 -2.16 -12.88
CA THR A 62 19.86 -3.03 -12.36
C THR A 62 19.37 -4.48 -12.28
N PHE A 63 20.09 -5.41 -12.89
CA PHE A 63 19.78 -6.84 -12.89
C PHE A 63 20.62 -7.59 -11.83
N ALA A 64 20.06 -8.61 -11.18
CA ALA A 64 20.79 -9.46 -10.24
C ALA A 64 20.74 -10.94 -10.66
N LEU A 65 21.90 -11.54 -10.91
CA LEU A 65 22.06 -12.99 -11.07
C LEU A 65 22.29 -13.62 -9.70
N VAL A 66 21.27 -14.28 -9.16
CA VAL A 66 21.33 -14.97 -7.86
C VAL A 66 21.51 -16.47 -8.08
N ALA A 67 22.51 -17.08 -7.44
CA ALA A 67 22.70 -18.52 -7.48
C ALA A 67 21.62 -19.24 -6.65
N PRO A 68 20.80 -20.14 -7.24
CA PRO A 68 19.68 -20.78 -6.55
C PRO A 68 20.17 -21.80 -5.51
N GLU A 69 19.27 -22.14 -4.58
CA GLU A 69 19.47 -23.24 -3.63
C GLU A 69 19.73 -24.56 -4.34
N GLY A 70 20.69 -25.34 -3.83
CA GLY A 70 21.13 -26.61 -4.43
C GLY A 70 22.26 -26.49 -5.47
N SER A 71 22.65 -25.28 -5.88
CA SER A 71 23.88 -25.06 -6.66
C SER A 71 25.12 -25.02 -5.77
N SER A 72 26.29 -25.44 -6.28
CA SER A 72 27.57 -25.38 -5.58
C SER A 72 27.97 -23.94 -5.26
N VAL A 73 27.53 -22.97 -6.06
CA VAL A 73 27.77 -21.53 -5.87
C VAL A 73 26.65 -20.82 -5.10
N VAL A 74 25.77 -21.58 -4.42
CA VAL A 74 24.62 -21.08 -3.67
C VAL A 74 24.98 -19.89 -2.77
N GLY A 75 24.13 -18.86 -2.81
CA GLY A 75 24.31 -17.62 -2.06
C GLY A 75 25.27 -16.62 -2.72
N SER A 76 25.89 -16.95 -3.85
CA SER A 76 26.62 -15.95 -4.64
C SER A 76 25.65 -15.14 -5.49
N THR A 77 25.86 -13.82 -5.54
CA THR A 77 25.02 -12.89 -6.34
C THR A 77 25.90 -11.97 -7.16
N ILE A 78 25.49 -11.68 -8.40
CA ILE A 78 26.13 -10.68 -9.26
C ILE A 78 25.09 -9.64 -9.64
N LYS A 79 25.28 -8.39 -9.21
CA LYS A 79 24.48 -7.24 -9.65
C LYS A 79 25.14 -6.55 -10.84
N ILE A 80 24.33 -6.25 -11.85
CA ILE A 80 24.71 -5.65 -13.12
C ILE A 80 23.88 -4.38 -13.32
N SER A 81 24.52 -3.23 -13.17
CA SER A 81 23.90 -1.93 -13.46
C SER A 81 23.65 -1.74 -14.98
N PRO A 82 22.71 -0.84 -15.37
CA PRO A 82 22.54 -0.42 -16.76
C PRO A 82 23.86 0.02 -17.41
N GLY A 83 24.08 -0.36 -18.68
CA GLY A 83 25.26 0.01 -19.46
C GLY A 83 26.54 -0.79 -19.18
N THR A 84 26.49 -1.82 -18.32
CA THR A 84 27.65 -2.68 -18.01
C THR A 84 28.17 -3.48 -19.21
N PHE A 85 27.28 -3.94 -20.10
CA PHE A 85 27.64 -4.64 -21.35
C PHE A 85 27.24 -3.82 -22.56
N ASN A 86 28.07 -3.85 -23.61
CA ASN A 86 27.80 -3.17 -24.88
C ASN A 86 26.94 -4.00 -25.86
N GLN A 87 26.68 -5.25 -25.55
CA GLN A 87 25.86 -6.16 -26.34
C GLN A 87 25.14 -7.16 -25.42
N THR A 88 24.15 -7.86 -25.96
CA THR A 88 23.46 -8.92 -25.21
C THR A 88 24.46 -9.99 -24.80
N THR A 89 24.55 -10.25 -23.50
CA THR A 89 25.59 -11.09 -22.90
C THR A 89 24.97 -12.18 -22.07
N ARG A 90 25.26 -13.44 -22.37
CA ARG A 90 24.96 -14.54 -21.43
C ARG A 90 26.10 -14.60 -20.41
N LEU A 91 25.82 -14.19 -19.18
CA LEU A 91 26.74 -14.25 -18.06
C LEU A 91 26.62 -15.61 -17.38
N LEU A 92 27.75 -16.21 -17.02
CA LEU A 92 27.87 -17.46 -16.29
C LEU A 92 28.55 -17.23 -14.95
N LEU A 93 27.99 -17.90 -13.93
CA LEU A 93 28.49 -18.01 -12.58
C LEU A 93 28.72 -19.50 -12.31
N GLU A 94 29.98 -19.91 -12.17
CA GLU A 94 30.41 -21.30 -12.10
C GLU A 94 31.24 -21.57 -10.84
N ALA A 95 31.19 -22.80 -10.31
CA ALA A 95 32.13 -23.22 -9.28
C ALA A 95 33.55 -23.30 -9.86
N GLY A 96 34.51 -22.68 -9.15
CA GLY A 96 35.93 -22.69 -9.47
C GLY A 96 36.72 -23.75 -8.70
N LEU A 97 38.02 -23.84 -9.00
CA LEU A 97 38.97 -24.64 -8.22
C LEU A 97 39.09 -24.12 -6.78
N ASN A 98 39.46 -25.01 -5.86
CA ASN A 98 39.82 -24.59 -4.50
C ASN A 98 41.12 -23.79 -4.53
N LEU A 99 41.30 -22.84 -3.61
CA LEU A 99 42.50 -21.99 -3.60
C LEU A 99 43.80 -22.80 -3.55
N SER A 100 43.80 -23.92 -2.81
CA SER A 100 44.93 -24.85 -2.68
C SER A 100 45.33 -25.57 -3.97
N GLU A 101 44.45 -25.61 -4.96
CA GLU A 101 44.67 -26.22 -6.27
C GLU A 101 45.24 -25.21 -7.28
N THR A 102 45.53 -23.97 -6.83
CA THR A 102 45.99 -22.86 -7.68
C THR A 102 47.30 -22.27 -7.15
N SER A 103 48.11 -21.67 -8.03
CA SER A 103 49.37 -21.03 -7.63
C SER A 103 49.22 -19.60 -7.09
N ILE A 104 47.98 -19.06 -7.06
CA ILE A 104 47.74 -17.64 -6.78
C ILE A 104 48.14 -17.21 -5.36
N ALA A 105 47.96 -18.08 -4.37
CA ALA A 105 48.25 -17.77 -2.97
C ALA A 105 49.75 -17.49 -2.76
N THR A 106 50.63 -18.15 -3.54
CA THR A 106 52.07 -17.89 -3.52
C THR A 106 52.48 -16.72 -4.42
N ASP A 107 51.71 -16.45 -5.48
CA ASP A 107 52.06 -15.42 -6.46
C ASP A 107 51.79 -13.99 -5.99
N ILE A 108 50.73 -13.75 -5.21
CA ILE A 108 50.33 -12.40 -4.78
C ILE A 108 51.42 -11.72 -3.95
N GLY A 109 52.26 -12.48 -3.25
CA GLY A 109 53.40 -11.95 -2.48
C GLY A 109 52.97 -11.29 -1.17
N LEU A 110 52.25 -12.04 -0.33
CA LEU A 110 51.90 -11.60 1.02
C LEU A 110 53.15 -11.37 1.89
N PRO A 111 53.09 -10.45 2.88
CA PRO A 111 54.10 -10.34 3.93
C PRO A 111 54.37 -11.70 4.60
N LEU A 112 55.62 -11.97 4.99
CA LEU A 112 56.07 -13.25 5.56
C LEU A 112 55.28 -13.71 6.80
N ASP A 113 54.66 -12.78 7.52
CA ASP A 113 53.89 -13.01 8.74
C ASP A 113 52.35 -13.00 8.53
N ALA A 114 51.89 -12.76 7.29
CA ALA A 114 50.49 -12.82 6.89
C ALA A 114 50.23 -14.11 6.07
N VAL A 115 49.66 -15.14 6.71
CA VAL A 115 49.43 -16.46 6.12
C VAL A 115 47.93 -16.70 5.96
N VAL A 116 47.51 -17.28 4.83
CA VAL A 116 46.13 -17.73 4.61
C VAL A 116 45.83 -18.90 5.54
N GLN A 117 44.91 -18.70 6.48
CA GLN A 117 44.48 -19.71 7.45
C GLN A 117 43.38 -20.62 6.90
N SER A 118 42.49 -20.06 6.08
CA SER A 118 41.37 -20.78 5.47
C SER A 118 40.88 -20.05 4.23
N ALA A 119 40.30 -20.78 3.28
CA ALA A 119 39.71 -20.23 2.08
C ALA A 119 38.35 -20.87 1.79
N GLY A 120 37.42 -20.09 1.25
CA GLY A 120 36.19 -20.58 0.65
C GLY A 120 36.42 -21.26 -0.70
N MET A 121 35.38 -21.89 -1.22
CA MET A 121 35.37 -22.42 -2.58
C MET A 121 35.52 -21.26 -3.58
N GLY A 122 36.27 -21.50 -4.67
CA GLY A 122 36.41 -20.53 -5.74
C GLY A 122 35.11 -20.31 -6.49
N VAL A 123 34.86 -19.07 -6.89
CA VAL A 123 33.75 -18.69 -7.77
C VAL A 123 34.30 -18.09 -9.05
N VAL A 124 33.85 -18.59 -10.20
CA VAL A 124 34.25 -18.12 -11.54
C VAL A 124 33.10 -17.33 -12.17
N ILE A 125 33.40 -16.13 -12.65
CA ILE A 125 32.47 -15.25 -13.33
C ILE A 125 32.99 -14.96 -14.73
N ARG A 126 32.21 -15.33 -15.76
CA ARG A 126 32.58 -15.09 -17.16
C ARG A 126 31.33 -15.00 -18.05
N PRO A 127 31.40 -14.33 -19.21
CA PRO A 127 30.40 -14.45 -20.25
C PRO A 127 30.59 -15.74 -21.06
N SER A 128 29.58 -16.14 -21.84
CA SER A 128 29.67 -17.24 -22.79
C SER A 128 30.53 -16.89 -24.00
N GLU A 129 30.61 -15.60 -24.32
CA GLU A 129 31.23 -15.06 -25.54
C GLU A 129 32.12 -13.85 -25.20
N ALA A 130 33.01 -13.48 -26.11
CA ALA A 130 33.84 -12.28 -25.94
C ALA A 130 32.97 -11.01 -25.93
N VAL A 131 33.04 -10.24 -24.84
CA VAL A 131 32.29 -8.99 -24.66
C VAL A 131 33.13 -7.96 -23.92
N SER A 132 32.85 -6.67 -24.17
CA SER A 132 33.42 -5.57 -23.40
C SER A 132 32.62 -5.33 -22.12
N LEU A 133 33.33 -5.34 -21.00
CA LEU A 133 32.79 -5.00 -19.70
C LEU A 133 33.07 -3.51 -19.44
N ASN A 134 32.04 -2.67 -19.55
CA ASN A 134 32.16 -1.20 -19.45
C ASN A 134 32.13 -0.70 -18.00
N ARG A 135 31.69 -1.54 -17.06
CA ARG A 135 31.58 -1.23 -15.63
C ARG A 135 31.96 -2.47 -14.82
N PRO A 136 32.56 -2.32 -13.63
CA PRO A 136 32.78 -3.47 -12.75
C PRO A 136 31.44 -4.10 -12.33
N LEU A 137 31.47 -5.41 -12.11
CA LEU A 137 30.37 -6.17 -11.54
C LEU A 137 30.33 -5.95 -10.04
N GLU A 138 29.13 -5.85 -9.47
CA GLU A 138 28.92 -5.88 -8.02
C GLU A 138 28.72 -7.32 -7.59
N ILE A 139 29.67 -7.86 -6.82
CA ILE A 139 29.77 -9.28 -6.51
C ILE A 139 29.55 -9.49 -5.01
N THR A 140 28.67 -10.43 -4.68
CA THR A 140 28.43 -10.90 -3.32
C THR A 140 28.80 -12.38 -3.26
N ILE A 141 29.71 -12.77 -2.35
CA ILE A 141 30.08 -14.17 -2.10
C ILE A 141 29.88 -14.49 -0.61
N PRO A 142 29.25 -15.62 -0.26
CA PRO A 142 29.01 -15.95 1.14
C PRO A 142 30.29 -16.37 1.87
N LEU A 143 30.41 -15.98 3.15
CA LEU A 143 31.52 -16.39 4.01
C LEU A 143 31.49 -17.90 4.28
N PRO A 144 32.62 -18.62 4.21
CA PRO A 144 32.67 -20.06 4.46
C PRO A 144 32.06 -20.47 5.81
N VAL A 145 31.31 -21.57 5.81
CA VAL A 145 30.67 -22.10 7.03
C VAL A 145 31.74 -22.55 8.02
N GLY A 146 31.66 -22.08 9.26
CA GLY A 146 32.63 -22.38 10.32
C GLY A 146 33.69 -21.32 10.58
N LEU A 147 33.70 -20.21 9.82
CA LEU A 147 34.56 -19.05 10.12
C LEU A 147 33.83 -18.08 11.06
N GLY A 148 34.33 -17.97 12.30
CA GLY A 148 33.88 -16.95 13.25
C GLY A 148 34.40 -15.56 12.88
N LEU A 149 33.61 -14.51 13.12
CA LEU A 149 33.98 -13.11 12.86
C LEU A 149 35.08 -12.56 13.79
N SER A 150 35.71 -13.40 14.62
CA SER A 150 36.75 -12.95 15.55
C SER A 150 38.04 -12.63 14.80
N GLY A 151 38.30 -11.35 14.53
CA GLY A 151 39.63 -10.87 14.20
C GLY A 151 39.79 -9.97 12.96
N ASN A 152 38.74 -9.66 12.18
CA ASN A 152 38.81 -8.74 11.01
C ASN A 152 39.92 -9.04 9.96
N ASN A 153 40.40 -10.28 9.88
CA ASN A 153 41.53 -10.63 9.00
C ASN A 153 41.06 -11.23 7.66
N PHE A 154 39.96 -10.74 7.07
CA PHE A 154 39.44 -11.30 5.82
C PHE A 154 39.96 -10.54 4.59
N ALA A 155 40.13 -11.26 3.49
CA ALA A 155 40.47 -10.67 2.20
C ALA A 155 39.80 -11.43 1.05
N VAL A 156 39.63 -10.76 -0.08
CA VAL A 156 39.26 -11.36 -1.37
C VAL A 156 40.53 -11.54 -2.19
N ILE A 157 40.90 -12.79 -2.44
CA ILE A 157 41.92 -13.12 -3.43
C ILE A 157 41.23 -13.26 -4.78
N SER A 158 41.79 -12.64 -5.82
CA SER A 158 41.19 -12.62 -7.15
C SER A 158 42.22 -12.86 -8.24
N LYS A 159 41.86 -13.68 -9.24
CA LYS A 159 42.54 -13.73 -10.55
C LYS A 159 41.56 -13.25 -11.61
N THR A 160 41.79 -12.08 -12.17
CA THR A 160 40.83 -11.42 -13.06
C THR A 160 41.47 -10.96 -14.36
N ILE A 161 40.68 -10.89 -15.42
CA ILE A 161 41.11 -10.17 -16.61
C ILE A 161 41.08 -8.68 -16.30
N ASP A 162 42.22 -8.02 -16.45
CA ASP A 162 42.28 -6.58 -16.42
C ASP A 162 41.56 -6.03 -17.65
N PRO A 163 40.46 -5.29 -17.49
CA PRO A 163 39.71 -4.74 -18.63
C PRO A 163 40.55 -3.76 -19.47
N LEU A 164 41.69 -3.26 -18.95
CA LEU A 164 42.56 -2.29 -19.61
C LEU A 164 43.64 -2.96 -20.45
N THR A 165 44.34 -3.93 -19.86
CA THR A 165 45.47 -4.59 -20.52
C THR A 165 45.09 -5.92 -21.19
N GLY A 166 43.91 -6.46 -20.89
CA GLY A 166 43.48 -7.80 -21.30
C GLY A 166 44.32 -8.93 -20.67
N ARG A 167 45.21 -8.61 -19.72
CA ARG A 167 46.07 -9.58 -19.04
C ARG A 167 45.41 -10.10 -17.78
N LEU A 168 45.77 -11.31 -17.38
CA LEU A 168 45.33 -11.85 -16.09
C LEU A 168 46.15 -11.22 -14.96
N LEU A 169 45.46 -10.77 -13.92
CA LEU A 169 46.05 -10.19 -12.71
C LEU A 169 45.70 -11.02 -11.49
N ASN A 170 46.71 -11.37 -10.70
CA ASN A 170 46.57 -11.87 -9.34
C ASN A 170 46.59 -10.68 -8.38
N ALA A 171 45.55 -10.54 -7.56
CA ALA A 171 45.41 -9.44 -6.61
C ALA A 171 44.78 -9.92 -5.31
N ILE A 172 44.97 -9.12 -4.26
CA ILE A 172 44.30 -9.27 -2.97
C ILE A 172 43.65 -7.95 -2.57
N THR A 173 42.40 -8.04 -2.11
CA THR A 173 41.61 -6.92 -1.61
C THR A 173 41.22 -7.18 -0.17
N PRO A 174 41.71 -6.41 0.82
CA PRO A 174 41.28 -6.55 2.22
C PRO A 174 39.78 -6.26 2.38
N VAL A 175 39.13 -6.97 3.30
CA VAL A 175 37.75 -6.67 3.71
C VAL A 175 37.78 -5.66 4.86
N ASP A 176 38.06 -4.42 4.47
CA ASP A 176 38.30 -3.27 5.34
C ASP A 176 37.07 -2.37 5.54
N GLY A 177 35.97 -2.67 4.85
CA GLY A 177 34.75 -1.86 4.85
C GLY A 177 34.76 -0.70 3.85
N ALA A 178 35.88 -0.46 3.15
CA ALA A 178 36.06 0.67 2.23
C ALA A 178 36.10 0.24 0.75
N VAL A 179 36.70 -0.91 0.44
CA VAL A 179 36.73 -1.50 -0.93
C VAL A 179 36.02 -2.85 -1.01
N SER A 180 35.90 -3.53 0.12
CA SER A 180 35.00 -4.67 0.30
C SER A 180 34.47 -4.71 1.73
N SER A 181 33.24 -5.17 1.92
CA SER A 181 32.57 -5.15 3.23
C SER A 181 31.92 -6.48 3.55
N VAL A 182 31.99 -6.88 4.82
CA VAL A 182 31.17 -7.98 5.35
C VAL A 182 29.81 -7.42 5.77
N ARG A 183 28.73 -8.08 5.37
CA ARG A 183 27.40 -7.86 5.95
C ARG A 183 26.68 -9.17 6.21
N PHE A 184 25.68 -9.14 7.07
CA PHE A 184 24.76 -10.27 7.22
C PHE A 184 23.72 -10.23 6.09
N SER A 185 23.58 -11.32 5.32
CA SER A 185 22.52 -11.45 4.34
C SER A 185 21.30 -12.10 4.98
N ILE A 186 20.25 -11.31 5.20
CA ILE A 186 18.98 -11.79 5.78
C ILE A 186 18.35 -12.87 4.89
N GLU A 187 18.42 -12.68 3.56
CA GLU A 187 17.90 -13.63 2.56
C GLU A 187 18.60 -14.99 2.58
N MET A 188 19.88 -15.04 3.00
CA MET A 188 20.68 -16.27 2.98
C MET A 188 21.00 -16.82 4.39
N GLY A 189 20.54 -16.12 5.44
CA GLY A 189 20.79 -16.50 6.84
C GLY A 189 22.27 -16.60 7.25
N ARG A 190 23.19 -15.95 6.51
CA ARG A 190 24.64 -16.03 6.75
C ARG A 190 25.37 -14.75 6.35
N ASN A 191 26.59 -14.57 6.86
CA ASN A 191 27.45 -13.45 6.46
C ASN A 191 27.92 -13.60 5.01
N VAL A 192 27.98 -12.48 4.30
CA VAL A 192 28.43 -12.36 2.91
C VAL A 192 29.46 -11.25 2.79
N VAL A 193 30.32 -11.32 1.77
CA VAL A 193 31.29 -10.28 1.41
C VAL A 193 30.84 -9.64 0.11
N ASP A 194 30.64 -8.32 0.13
CA ASP A 194 30.35 -7.52 -1.06
C ASP A 194 31.61 -6.79 -1.54
N PHE A 195 31.87 -6.82 -2.84
CA PHE A 195 32.98 -6.14 -3.48
C PHE A 195 32.68 -5.88 -4.96
N LYS A 196 33.51 -5.06 -5.61
CA LYS A 196 33.45 -4.83 -7.06
C LYS A 196 34.54 -5.64 -7.77
N GLY A 197 34.24 -6.23 -8.92
CA GLY A 197 35.20 -7.04 -9.67
C GLY A 197 34.91 -7.16 -11.17
N TYR A 198 35.76 -7.90 -11.87
CA TYR A 198 35.71 -8.15 -13.32
C TYR A 198 35.54 -9.65 -13.63
N PHE A 199 35.65 -10.05 -14.90
CA PHE A 199 35.63 -11.48 -15.22
C PHE A 199 36.86 -12.19 -14.68
N GLY A 200 36.65 -13.30 -13.98
CA GLY A 200 37.73 -13.98 -13.28
C GLY A 200 37.26 -14.92 -12.20
N SER A 201 38.19 -15.35 -11.36
CA SER A 201 37.98 -16.23 -10.22
C SER A 201 38.25 -15.54 -8.90
N TYR A 202 37.42 -15.81 -7.90
CA TYR A 202 37.42 -15.16 -6.59
C TYR A 202 37.40 -16.16 -5.45
N TRP A 203 38.14 -15.86 -4.38
CA TRP A 203 38.17 -16.64 -3.14
C TRP A 203 38.10 -15.71 -1.93
N ILE A 204 37.17 -15.99 -1.01
CA ILE A 204 37.14 -15.35 0.31
C ILE A 204 38.10 -16.10 1.22
N VAL A 205 39.08 -15.40 1.80
CA VAL A 205 40.10 -15.99 2.68
C VAL A 205 40.14 -15.34 4.04
N SER A 206 40.55 -16.10 5.06
CA SER A 206 40.97 -15.58 6.37
C SER A 206 42.50 -15.60 6.44
N LEU A 207 43.09 -14.52 6.94
CA LEU A 207 44.52 -14.35 7.15
C LEU A 207 44.87 -14.45 8.64
N SER A 208 46.13 -14.74 8.95
CA SER A 208 46.65 -14.73 10.33
C SER A 208 46.56 -13.35 11.00
N ARG A 209 46.60 -12.27 10.20
CA ARG A 209 46.40 -10.88 10.62
C ARG A 209 45.88 -10.03 9.46
N ALA A 210 45.30 -8.87 9.77
CA ALA A 210 44.88 -7.89 8.79
C ALA A 210 46.10 -7.25 8.12
N LEU A 211 45.94 -6.91 6.83
CA LEU A 211 46.96 -6.20 6.05
C LEU A 211 46.74 -4.70 6.19
N SER A 212 47.79 -3.95 6.53
CA SER A 212 47.74 -2.48 6.47
C SER A 212 47.81 -2.00 5.01
N PRO A 213 47.37 -0.77 4.70
CA PRO A 213 47.36 -0.24 3.32
C PRO A 213 48.74 -0.23 2.63
N LEU A 214 49.82 -0.15 3.40
CA LEU A 214 51.21 -0.17 2.90
C LEU A 214 51.71 -1.60 2.59
N GLU A 215 51.02 -2.62 3.11
CA GLU A 215 51.38 -4.04 2.97
C GLU A 215 50.59 -4.74 1.86
N ILE A 216 49.63 -4.05 1.23
CA ILE A 216 48.85 -4.59 0.11
C ILE A 216 49.79 -4.74 -1.10
N PRO A 217 50.07 -5.97 -1.56
CA PRO A 217 50.95 -6.18 -2.70
C PRO A 217 50.35 -5.61 -3.98
N VAL A 218 51.20 -5.03 -4.82
CA VAL A 218 50.79 -4.58 -6.16
C VAL A 218 50.31 -5.81 -6.95
N ALA A 219 49.17 -5.67 -7.64
CA ALA A 219 48.62 -6.74 -8.47
C ALA A 219 49.65 -7.25 -9.48
N LYS A 220 49.83 -8.57 -9.55
CA LYS A 220 50.84 -9.19 -10.41
C LYS A 220 50.22 -9.77 -11.66
N VAL A 221 50.80 -9.43 -12.80
CA VAL A 221 50.45 -10.06 -14.08
C VAL A 221 50.82 -11.53 -14.03
N THR A 222 49.87 -12.39 -14.41
CA THR A 222 50.07 -13.83 -14.55
C THR A 222 49.67 -14.29 -15.95
N VAL A 223 50.25 -15.40 -16.39
CA VAL A 223 49.88 -16.11 -17.62
C VAL A 223 49.12 -17.41 -17.33
N GLU A 224 48.91 -17.73 -16.04
CA GLU A 224 48.19 -18.94 -15.62
C GLU A 224 46.68 -18.76 -15.84
N SER A 225 46.13 -19.55 -16.77
CA SER A 225 44.71 -19.57 -17.12
C SER A 225 43.77 -19.88 -15.93
N ILE A 226 42.54 -19.41 -16.02
CA ILE A 226 41.46 -19.68 -15.05
C ILE A 226 40.73 -20.94 -15.48
N ALA A 227 40.64 -21.92 -14.59
CA ALA A 227 39.88 -23.15 -14.78
C ALA A 227 38.62 -23.20 -13.90
N ASN A 228 37.57 -23.84 -14.40
CA ASN A 228 36.40 -24.19 -13.60
C ASN A 228 36.65 -25.44 -12.74
N LYS A 229 35.69 -25.82 -11.89
CA LYS A 229 35.80 -26.98 -10.99
C LYS A 229 36.06 -28.32 -11.69
N SER A 230 35.71 -28.47 -12.98
CA SER A 230 36.05 -29.67 -13.77
C SER A 230 37.47 -29.65 -14.36
N GLY A 231 38.30 -28.66 -14.01
CA GLY A 231 39.67 -28.50 -14.51
C GLY A 231 39.76 -27.99 -15.96
N THR A 232 38.64 -27.51 -16.52
CA THR A 232 38.61 -26.96 -17.88
C THR A 232 38.98 -25.48 -17.87
N TYR A 233 39.94 -25.07 -18.69
CA TYR A 233 40.30 -23.65 -18.82
C TYR A 233 39.20 -22.85 -19.53
N VAL A 234 38.72 -21.79 -18.88
CA VAL A 234 37.60 -20.97 -19.33
C VAL A 234 37.99 -19.51 -19.61
N ILE A 235 39.10 -19.02 -19.03
CA ILE A 235 39.71 -17.73 -19.36
C ILE A 235 41.22 -17.93 -19.46
N THR A 236 41.84 -17.44 -20.53
CA THR A 236 43.30 -17.52 -20.76
C THR A 236 43.90 -16.13 -20.93
N SER A 237 45.22 -16.03 -21.04
CA SER A 237 45.90 -14.79 -21.42
C SER A 237 45.50 -14.26 -22.82
N GLY A 238 44.88 -15.09 -23.65
CA GLY A 238 44.29 -14.72 -24.94
C GLY A 238 42.85 -14.24 -24.87
N GLY A 239 42.23 -14.19 -23.67
CA GLY A 239 40.84 -13.82 -23.46
C GLY A 239 39.94 -15.02 -23.10
N ILE A 240 38.65 -14.87 -23.39
CA ILE A 240 37.58 -15.79 -22.98
C ILE A 240 37.59 -17.00 -23.91
N VAL A 241 37.56 -18.20 -23.34
CA VAL A 241 37.52 -19.45 -24.11
C VAL A 241 36.05 -19.79 -24.37
N ASP A 242 35.56 -19.37 -25.54
CA ASP A 242 34.30 -19.88 -26.09
C ASP A 242 34.56 -21.27 -26.71
N ASN A 243 33.54 -22.13 -26.81
CA ASN A 243 33.58 -23.54 -27.22
C ASN A 243 34.34 -23.80 -28.56
N LYS A 244 35.68 -23.78 -28.49
CA LYS A 244 36.73 -24.03 -29.49
C LYS A 244 37.27 -22.87 -30.36
N VAL A 245 37.07 -21.59 -30.04
CA VAL A 245 37.80 -20.49 -30.73
C VAL A 245 38.18 -19.36 -29.75
N LEU A 246 39.46 -18.95 -29.76
CA LEU A 246 39.99 -17.80 -29.00
C LEU A 246 39.77 -16.48 -29.76
N GLN A 247 39.21 -15.46 -29.12
CA GLN A 247 39.10 -14.09 -29.68
C GLN A 247 39.78 -13.06 -28.74
N SER A 248 40.69 -12.25 -29.29
CA SER A 248 41.51 -11.27 -28.56
C SER A 248 40.75 -9.99 -28.18
N ALA A 249 40.95 -9.47 -26.96
CA ALA A 249 40.42 -8.20 -26.49
C ALA A 249 41.26 -6.98 -26.97
N LYS A 250 40.58 -5.90 -27.37
CA LYS A 250 41.17 -4.67 -27.96
C LYS A 250 41.50 -3.64 -26.88
N SER A 251 42.72 -3.09 -26.88
CA SER A 251 43.21 -2.14 -25.85
C SER A 251 42.87 -0.66 -26.16
N ILE A 252 42.62 0.12 -25.12
CA ILE A 252 42.41 1.59 -25.14
C ILE A 252 43.36 2.23 -24.10
N PRO A 253 44.04 3.37 -24.37
CA PRO A 253 45.03 3.96 -23.45
C PRO A 253 44.44 4.44 -22.11
N VAL A 254 45.25 4.42 -21.04
CA VAL A 254 44.86 4.71 -19.64
C VAL A 254 45.53 6.00 -19.15
N ILE A 255 44.81 6.79 -18.35
CA ILE A 255 45.31 7.98 -17.63
C ILE A 255 45.99 7.53 -16.34
N THR A 256 47.20 8.02 -16.06
CA THR A 256 47.94 7.73 -14.82
C THR A 256 47.82 8.93 -13.87
N LEU A 257 47.41 8.69 -12.62
CA LEU A 257 47.34 9.75 -11.60
C LEU A 257 48.70 9.94 -10.91
N PRO A 258 49.17 11.19 -10.72
CA PRO A 258 50.35 11.47 -9.92
C PRO A 258 50.09 11.21 -8.42
N ALA A 259 51.16 11.02 -7.64
CA ALA A 259 51.04 11.00 -6.18
C ALA A 259 50.48 12.35 -5.70
N PRO A 260 49.44 12.37 -4.85
CA PRO A 260 48.86 13.62 -4.38
C PRO A 260 49.80 14.30 -3.39
N THR A 261 49.74 15.63 -3.38
CA THR A 261 50.51 16.46 -2.45
C THR A 261 49.70 16.64 -1.18
N LEU A 262 50.32 16.35 -0.04
CA LEU A 262 49.76 16.61 1.28
C LEU A 262 50.40 17.91 1.82
N ILE A 263 49.62 18.82 2.38
CA ILE A 263 50.09 20.11 2.91
C ILE A 263 49.44 20.35 4.27
N PHE A 264 50.24 20.70 5.28
CA PHE A 264 49.73 21.11 6.58
C PHE A 264 49.79 22.64 6.74
N GLN A 265 48.63 23.26 6.94
CA GLN A 265 48.50 24.70 7.18
C GLN A 265 48.47 25.01 8.68
N ALA A 266 49.65 25.27 9.26
CA ALA A 266 49.82 25.47 10.70
C ALA A 266 49.00 26.62 11.32
N LYS A 267 48.71 27.70 10.56
CA LYS A 267 47.96 28.86 11.08
C LYS A 267 46.47 28.58 11.32
N ASN A 268 45.91 27.60 10.60
CA ASN A 268 44.46 27.36 10.56
C ASN A 268 44.11 25.91 10.98
N SER A 269 45.08 25.12 11.43
CA SER A 269 44.92 23.71 11.80
C SER A 269 44.22 22.85 10.74
N LYS A 270 44.56 23.07 9.46
CA LYS A 270 43.98 22.35 8.32
C LYS A 270 45.01 21.46 7.63
N LEU A 271 44.60 20.25 7.30
CA LEU A 271 45.30 19.34 6.41
C LEU A 271 44.67 19.44 5.02
N GLU A 272 45.50 19.61 4.00
CA GLU A 272 45.07 19.79 2.63
C GLU A 272 45.72 18.70 1.78
N LEU A 273 44.89 17.90 1.09
CA LEU A 273 45.33 16.87 0.15
C LEU A 273 44.91 17.31 -1.26
N ARG A 274 45.87 17.43 -2.17
CA ARG A 274 45.67 17.90 -3.55
C ARG A 274 46.16 16.89 -4.56
N LEU A 275 45.35 16.63 -5.57
CA LEU A 275 45.75 15.93 -6.79
C LEU A 275 45.95 16.97 -7.89
N ALA A 276 47.07 16.92 -8.62
CA ALA A 276 47.30 17.84 -9.73
C ALA A 276 46.20 17.68 -10.80
N GLU A 277 45.72 18.78 -11.36
CA GLU A 277 44.66 18.75 -12.38
C GLU A 277 45.04 17.84 -13.56
N THR A 278 44.22 16.82 -13.79
CA THR A 278 44.31 15.95 -14.96
C THR A 278 43.01 16.03 -15.73
N ASN A 279 43.08 16.40 -17.01
CA ASN A 279 41.91 16.34 -17.91
C ASN A 279 41.44 14.87 -18.03
N ASP A 280 40.14 14.67 -18.22
CA ASP A 280 39.45 13.37 -18.38
C ASP A 280 39.10 12.59 -17.09
N LEU A 281 39.03 13.23 -15.92
CA LEU A 281 38.42 12.67 -14.70
C LEU A 281 37.00 13.20 -14.47
N THR A 282 36.08 12.32 -14.07
CA THR A 282 34.66 12.64 -13.84
C THR A 282 34.30 12.72 -12.36
N THR A 283 34.90 11.88 -11.51
CA THR A 283 34.63 11.92 -10.06
C THR A 283 35.82 11.36 -9.31
N CYS A 284 36.19 11.93 -8.18
CA CYS A 284 37.21 11.38 -7.30
C CYS A 284 36.73 11.21 -5.85
N THR A 285 37.32 10.24 -5.18
CA THR A 285 37.25 9.99 -3.74
C THR A 285 38.67 10.04 -3.18
N ALA A 286 38.90 10.84 -2.15
CA ALA A 286 40.17 10.94 -1.45
C ALA A 286 40.15 10.04 -0.20
N ASP A 287 41.14 9.17 -0.05
CA ASP A 287 41.33 8.35 1.14
C ASP A 287 42.43 8.97 2.01
N VAL A 288 42.17 9.24 3.30
CA VAL A 288 43.14 9.81 4.24
C VAL A 288 43.24 8.95 5.50
N PHE A 289 44.47 8.73 5.99
CA PHE A 289 44.79 7.89 7.15
C PHE A 289 45.63 8.66 8.17
N SER A 290 45.28 8.54 9.46
CA SER A 290 45.89 9.28 10.58
C SER A 290 47.01 8.57 11.35
N LEU A 291 47.26 7.27 11.12
CA LEU A 291 48.42 6.49 11.60
C LEU A 291 48.65 5.26 10.70
N PRO A 292 49.88 4.71 10.57
CA PRO A 292 50.12 3.44 9.86
C PRO A 292 49.40 2.22 10.48
N SER A 293 49.01 2.31 11.75
CA SER A 293 48.27 1.27 12.50
C SER A 293 46.75 1.50 12.54
N ASP A 294 46.26 2.60 11.97
CA ASP A 294 44.83 2.88 11.90
C ASP A 294 44.24 2.25 10.64
N VAL A 295 43.51 1.15 10.83
CA VAL A 295 42.91 0.36 9.74
C VAL A 295 41.61 0.99 9.24
N ARG A 296 41.14 2.11 9.84
CA ARG A 296 39.94 2.84 9.42
C ARG A 296 40.32 4.17 8.78
N GLY A 297 40.94 4.11 7.60
CA GLY A 297 41.03 5.31 6.77
C GLY A 297 39.65 5.86 6.45
N THR A 298 39.54 7.19 6.37
CA THR A 298 38.28 7.83 5.98
C THR A 298 38.35 8.21 4.50
N SER A 299 37.33 7.80 3.76
CA SER A 299 37.16 8.13 2.34
C SER A 299 36.22 9.33 2.20
N TYR A 300 36.62 10.34 1.45
CA TYR A 300 35.86 11.58 1.24
C TYR A 300 35.59 11.74 -0.25
N SER A 301 34.32 11.90 -0.64
CA SER A 301 34.01 12.27 -2.03
C SER A 301 34.43 13.72 -2.27
N VAL A 302 35.23 13.94 -3.32
CA VAL A 302 35.79 15.25 -3.68
C VAL A 302 35.36 15.69 -5.09
N GLY A 303 34.55 14.89 -5.78
CA GLY A 303 33.97 15.21 -7.08
C GLY A 303 35.04 15.63 -8.10
N HIS A 304 34.91 16.84 -8.63
CA HIS A 304 35.83 17.45 -9.61
C HIS A 304 36.83 18.45 -8.98
N SER A 305 36.82 18.64 -7.65
CA SER A 305 37.67 19.64 -7.00
C SER A 305 39.13 19.21 -6.91
N PHE A 306 39.40 17.89 -6.98
CA PHE A 306 40.73 17.29 -6.82
C PHE A 306 41.47 17.75 -5.55
N GLU A 307 40.72 18.29 -4.58
CA GLU A 307 41.23 18.94 -3.39
C GLU A 307 40.33 18.56 -2.21
N LEU A 308 40.96 18.15 -1.10
CA LEU A 308 40.30 17.88 0.15
C LEU A 308 40.96 18.72 1.25
N ILE A 309 40.16 19.52 1.95
CA ILE A 309 40.61 20.31 3.10
C ILE A 309 39.91 19.78 4.34
N LEU A 310 40.67 19.16 5.24
CA LEU A 310 40.18 18.61 6.50
C LEU A 310 40.65 19.46 7.69
N PRO A 311 39.79 19.77 8.67
CA PRO A 311 40.25 20.25 9.96
C PRO A 311 40.99 19.11 10.70
N ILE A 312 42.09 19.41 11.39
CA ILE A 312 42.79 18.41 12.22
C ILE A 312 42.15 18.41 13.63
N PRO A 313 41.54 17.29 14.06
CA PRO A 313 40.64 17.27 15.21
C PRO A 313 41.30 17.18 16.60
N SER A 314 42.63 16.98 16.73
CA SER A 314 43.25 16.81 18.06
C SER A 314 44.71 17.22 18.15
N ILE A 315 45.15 17.48 19.39
CA ILE A 315 46.49 17.92 19.77
C ILE A 315 47.41 16.69 19.94
N GLY A 316 48.60 16.69 19.34
CA GLY A 316 49.58 15.60 19.46
C GLY A 316 50.51 15.47 18.25
N ASP A 317 51.41 14.48 18.29
CA ASP A 317 52.26 14.10 17.15
C ASP A 317 51.43 13.21 16.19
N LEU A 318 50.94 13.78 15.08
CA LEU A 318 50.09 13.10 14.10
C LEU A 318 50.85 12.81 12.80
N SER A 319 50.59 11.67 12.14
CA SER A 319 51.19 11.27 10.87
C SER A 319 50.12 10.99 9.82
N PHE A 320 50.10 11.74 8.72
CA PHE A 320 49.07 11.61 7.69
C PHE A 320 49.62 11.13 6.36
N THR A 321 48.90 10.25 5.67
CA THR A 321 49.09 9.89 4.25
C THR A 321 47.72 9.84 3.56
N GLY A 322 47.68 10.09 2.25
CA GLY A 322 46.44 10.00 1.49
C GLY A 322 46.63 9.62 0.03
N ARG A 323 45.56 9.21 -0.63
CA ARG A 323 45.52 8.89 -2.07
C ARG A 323 44.17 9.29 -2.67
N PHE A 324 44.07 9.34 -3.99
CA PHE A 324 42.79 9.50 -4.68
C PHE A 324 42.41 8.23 -5.44
N ARG A 325 41.12 7.94 -5.45
CA ARG A 325 40.45 6.96 -6.31
C ARG A 325 39.51 7.74 -7.20
N CYS A 326 39.83 7.82 -8.49
CA CYS A 326 39.07 8.59 -9.45
C CYS A 326 38.42 7.70 -10.50
N ILE A 327 37.38 8.22 -11.11
CA ILE A 327 36.70 7.66 -12.27
C ILE A 327 37.08 8.53 -13.46
N ASP A 328 37.57 7.94 -14.53
CA ASP A 328 37.85 8.67 -15.76
C ASP A 328 36.59 8.85 -16.64
N SER A 329 36.71 9.57 -17.74
CA SER A 329 35.62 9.80 -18.71
C SER A 329 35.11 8.52 -19.38
N ALA A 330 35.85 7.40 -19.27
CA ALA A 330 35.45 6.07 -19.71
C ALA A 330 34.90 5.19 -18.56
N ASN A 331 34.59 5.80 -17.42
CA ASN A 331 34.04 5.17 -16.22
C ASN A 331 34.98 4.12 -15.57
N ARG A 332 36.29 4.23 -15.81
CA ARG A 332 37.32 3.35 -15.25
C ARG A 332 37.84 3.89 -13.93
N MET A 333 38.02 3.02 -12.94
CA MET A 333 38.62 3.40 -11.67
C MET A 333 40.14 3.50 -11.81
N VAL A 334 40.69 4.68 -11.53
CA VAL A 334 42.12 4.97 -11.51
C VAL A 334 42.51 5.36 -10.09
N VAL A 335 43.55 4.75 -9.55
CA VAL A 335 44.00 4.99 -8.17
C VAL A 335 45.38 5.63 -8.22
N SER A 336 45.55 6.74 -7.50
CA SER A 336 46.84 7.37 -7.37
C SER A 336 47.76 6.54 -6.48
N PRO A 337 49.09 6.68 -6.63
CA PRO A 337 50.02 6.32 -5.57
C PRO A 337 49.65 7.04 -4.26
N TRP A 338 50.08 6.49 -3.14
CA TRP A 338 50.00 7.17 -1.85
C TRP A 338 50.87 8.43 -1.83
N SER A 339 50.42 9.46 -1.12
CA SER A 339 51.24 10.62 -0.81
C SER A 339 52.39 10.24 0.11
N GLU A 340 53.41 11.10 0.15
CA GLU A 340 54.37 11.07 1.25
C GLU A 340 53.64 11.29 2.60
N THR A 341 54.22 10.73 3.66
CA THR A 341 53.67 10.86 5.01
C THR A 341 54.19 12.15 5.66
N ILE A 342 53.30 13.01 6.15
CA ILE A 342 53.68 14.24 6.88
C ILE A 342 53.46 14.03 8.38
N ARG A 343 54.41 14.50 9.20
CA ARG A 343 54.31 14.53 10.66
C ARG A 343 54.09 15.94 11.17
N VAL A 344 53.09 16.14 12.02
CA VAL A 344 52.68 17.45 12.54
C VAL A 344 52.67 17.43 14.07
N ARG A 345 53.22 18.49 14.69
CA ARG A 345 53.16 18.74 16.15
C ARG A 345 52.46 20.07 16.41
N ILE A 346 51.30 20.03 17.08
CA ILE A 346 50.52 21.22 17.47
C ILE A 346 50.64 21.41 18.99
N PRO A 347 51.08 22.58 19.51
CA PRO A 347 51.11 22.85 20.95
C PRO A 347 49.69 23.00 21.52
N VAL A 348 49.53 22.65 22.80
CA VAL A 348 48.25 22.54 23.52
C VAL A 348 47.57 23.90 23.67
N ASP A 349 46.38 24.05 23.08
CA ASP A 349 45.38 25.04 23.46
C ASP A 349 44.02 24.33 23.70
N VAL A 350 43.57 24.42 24.95
CA VAL A 350 42.20 24.31 25.52
C VAL A 350 41.16 23.48 24.73
N GLU A 351 40.72 22.36 25.33
CA GLU A 351 39.49 21.64 24.96
C GLU A 351 38.30 22.62 24.87
N VAL A 352 37.75 22.81 23.67
CA VAL A 352 36.38 23.27 23.55
C VAL A 352 35.51 22.06 23.88
N ILE A 353 35.11 21.94 25.14
CA ILE A 353 34.06 21.01 25.55
C ILE A 353 32.83 21.39 24.72
N GLU A 354 32.37 20.50 23.83
CA GLU A 354 31.11 20.73 23.13
C GLU A 354 30.02 20.85 24.19
N ASP A 355 29.43 22.05 24.29
CA ASP A 355 28.40 22.32 25.27
C ASP A 355 27.14 21.52 24.93
N PHE A 356 26.82 20.54 25.77
CA PHE A 356 25.59 19.75 25.71
C PHE A 356 24.53 20.26 26.69
N THR A 357 24.72 21.45 27.27
CA THR A 357 23.71 22.09 28.10
C THR A 357 22.51 22.46 27.21
N PRO A 358 21.32 21.89 27.44
CA PRO A 358 20.16 22.19 26.62
C PRO A 358 19.76 23.68 26.77
N PRO A 359 19.51 24.40 25.68
CA PRO A 359 18.97 25.76 25.74
C PRO A 359 17.50 25.73 26.19
N LEU A 360 16.89 26.92 26.38
CA LEU A 360 15.48 27.02 26.74
C LEU A 360 14.55 26.49 25.63
N ASN A 361 14.93 26.68 24.36
CA ASN A 361 14.17 26.24 23.19
C ASN A 361 14.63 24.84 22.76
N VAL A 362 13.92 23.80 23.22
CA VAL A 362 14.19 22.38 22.96
C VAL A 362 12.91 21.67 22.53
N PHE A 363 13.00 20.71 21.64
CA PHE A 363 11.93 19.75 21.41
C PHE A 363 12.04 18.69 22.50
N LYS A 364 11.08 18.71 23.43
CA LYS A 364 11.11 17.92 24.66
C LYS A 364 10.02 16.87 24.62
N THR A 365 10.41 15.62 24.75
CA THR A 365 9.51 14.47 24.68
C THR A 365 9.74 13.49 25.82
N THR A 366 8.71 12.71 26.16
CA THR A 366 8.82 11.62 27.12
C THR A 366 8.52 10.29 26.44
N TRP A 367 9.37 9.30 26.68
CA TRP A 367 9.32 7.99 26.04
C TRP A 367 9.28 6.87 27.08
N GLN A 368 8.46 5.85 26.83
CA GLN A 368 8.38 4.62 27.60
C GLN A 368 8.96 3.47 26.77
N THR A 369 10.19 3.05 27.10
CA THR A 369 11.01 2.16 26.27
C THR A 369 10.51 0.71 26.18
N ASP A 370 9.82 0.22 27.22
CA ASP A 370 9.32 -1.15 27.33
C ASP A 370 7.99 -1.39 26.58
N LEU A 371 7.42 -0.34 25.96
CA LEU A 371 6.24 -0.48 25.11
C LEU A 371 6.58 -1.06 23.74
N PRO A 372 5.62 -1.70 23.06
CA PRO A 372 5.89 -2.37 21.78
C PRO A 372 6.31 -1.39 20.68
N GLY A 373 7.46 -1.63 20.05
CA GLY A 373 8.00 -0.85 18.93
C GLY A 373 9.01 -1.64 18.12
N SER A 374 9.65 -0.98 17.17
CA SER A 374 10.71 -1.57 16.32
C SER A 374 12.01 -1.85 17.06
N SER A 375 12.36 -1.06 18.09
CA SER A 375 13.58 -1.23 18.88
C SER A 375 13.34 -2.08 20.14
N ALA A 376 14.42 -2.58 20.75
CA ALA A 376 14.35 -3.40 21.96
C ALA A 376 13.69 -2.68 23.15
N ALA A 377 13.25 -3.42 24.17
CA ALA A 377 12.53 -2.88 25.33
C ALA A 377 13.31 -1.85 26.17
N ASN A 378 14.62 -1.73 25.97
CA ASN A 378 15.48 -0.73 26.60
C ASN A 378 16.05 0.26 25.57
N GLN A 379 15.41 0.40 24.41
CA GLN A 379 15.88 1.25 23.31
C GLN A 379 14.77 2.19 22.83
N ILE A 380 15.19 3.29 22.22
CA ILE A 380 14.36 4.11 21.34
C ILE A 380 15.10 4.41 20.05
N VAL A 381 14.35 4.52 18.94
CA VAL A 381 14.85 5.05 17.66
C VAL A 381 14.05 6.28 17.25
N LEU A 382 14.74 7.36 16.85
CA LEU A 382 14.11 8.57 16.34
C LEU A 382 13.54 8.35 14.93
N PRO A 383 12.32 8.85 14.61
CA PRO A 383 11.67 8.68 13.31
C PRO A 383 12.12 9.74 12.29
N LEU A 384 13.43 9.87 12.06
CA LEU A 384 13.97 10.83 11.10
C LEU A 384 13.71 10.36 9.66
N VAL A 385 13.27 11.27 8.81
CA VAL A 385 12.95 10.97 7.40
C VAL A 385 14.19 11.08 6.51
N GLY A 386 14.34 10.15 5.56
CA GLY A 386 15.36 10.24 4.51
C GLY A 386 15.24 11.51 3.68
N GLY A 387 16.34 12.24 3.51
CA GLY A 387 16.37 13.53 2.81
C GLY A 387 15.96 14.74 3.68
N GLY A 388 15.67 14.54 4.97
CA GLY A 388 15.52 15.64 5.92
C GLY A 388 16.84 16.38 6.19
N ILE A 389 16.73 17.54 6.85
CA ILE A 389 17.88 18.40 7.18
C ILE A 389 18.09 18.35 8.69
N TYR A 390 19.28 17.88 9.09
CA TYR A 390 19.60 17.63 10.50
C TYR A 390 20.96 18.23 10.86
N ASP A 391 20.98 18.96 11.97
CA ASP A 391 22.19 19.36 12.70
C ASP A 391 21.73 19.71 14.12
N PHE A 392 21.49 18.68 14.92
CA PHE A 392 20.94 18.83 16.26
C PHE A 392 21.73 18.03 17.30
N LYS A 393 21.66 18.51 18.53
CA LYS A 393 22.15 17.82 19.72
C LYS A 393 20.96 17.22 20.46
N ILE A 394 21.21 16.09 21.11
CA ILE A 394 20.22 15.36 21.86
C ILE A 394 20.76 15.00 23.25
N SER A 395 19.91 15.16 24.26
CA SER A 395 20.08 14.56 25.59
C SER A 395 19.04 13.46 25.74
N TRP A 396 19.48 12.24 26.05
CA TRP A 396 18.60 11.07 26.17
C TRP A 396 17.95 10.94 27.55
N GLY A 397 18.28 11.84 28.49
CA GLY A 397 17.69 11.86 29.83
C GLY A 397 18.29 10.87 30.83
N ASP A 398 19.26 10.06 30.43
CA ASP A 398 20.05 9.16 31.30
C ASP A 398 21.49 9.67 31.55
N GLY A 399 21.75 10.93 31.17
CA GLY A 399 23.07 11.56 31.23
C GLY A 399 23.92 11.37 29.97
N SER A 400 23.47 10.54 29.00
CA SER A 400 24.11 10.44 27.69
C SER A 400 23.62 11.51 26.72
N HIS A 401 24.49 11.87 25.79
CA HIS A 401 24.27 12.91 24.80
C HIS A 401 24.85 12.49 23.45
N ALA A 402 24.28 12.99 22.36
CA ALA A 402 24.81 12.77 21.01
C ALA A 402 24.56 14.00 20.12
N LYS A 403 25.28 14.05 18.99
CA LYS A 403 25.03 15.02 17.93
C LYS A 403 24.64 14.26 16.67
N VAL A 404 23.47 14.57 16.13
CA VAL A 404 22.90 13.91 14.96
C VAL A 404 22.93 14.86 13.77
N THR A 405 23.52 14.40 12.67
CA THR A 405 23.67 15.21 11.44
C THR A 405 23.02 14.58 10.21
N SER A 406 22.46 13.38 10.34
CA SER A 406 21.73 12.72 9.24
C SER A 406 20.69 11.73 9.76
N SER A 407 19.74 11.35 8.91
CA SER A 407 18.77 10.27 9.22
C SER A 407 19.40 8.86 9.22
N ALA A 408 20.68 8.72 8.83
CA ALA A 408 21.43 7.46 8.84
C ALA A 408 22.48 7.42 9.98
N ASP A 409 22.50 8.45 10.82
CA ASP A 409 23.42 8.58 11.94
C ASP A 409 23.17 7.44 12.94
N PRO A 410 24.19 6.65 13.35
CA PRO A 410 23.98 5.54 14.28
C PRO A 410 23.42 5.98 15.63
N ASP A 411 23.65 7.25 16.00
CA ASP A 411 23.19 7.79 17.27
C ASP A 411 21.68 8.06 17.32
N ILE A 412 20.91 7.84 16.24
CA ILE A 412 19.44 7.94 16.30
C ILE A 412 18.80 6.80 17.11
N LEU A 413 19.52 5.70 17.32
CA LEU A 413 19.12 4.58 18.16
C LEU A 413 19.91 4.63 19.47
N HIS A 414 19.20 4.87 20.57
CA HIS A 414 19.82 4.88 21.90
C HIS A 414 19.47 3.63 22.71
N SER A 415 20.42 3.15 23.49
CA SER A 415 20.27 1.98 24.37
C SER A 415 20.46 2.37 25.83
N TYR A 416 19.40 2.27 26.61
CA TYR A 416 19.41 2.51 28.06
C TYR A 416 19.91 1.28 28.82
N SER A 417 20.49 1.51 30.00
CA SER A 417 20.95 0.43 30.90
C SER A 417 19.81 -0.43 31.44
N SER A 418 18.61 0.14 31.56
CA SER A 418 17.38 -0.56 31.93
C SER A 418 16.17 -0.01 31.15
N PRO A 419 15.16 -0.84 30.86
CA PRO A 419 13.85 -0.33 30.44
C PRO A 419 13.26 0.65 31.46
N GLY A 420 12.50 1.63 30.97
CA GLY A 420 11.89 2.68 31.79
C GLY A 420 11.38 3.89 31.00
N THR A 421 11.00 4.92 31.75
CA THR A 421 10.56 6.22 31.23
C THR A 421 11.74 7.18 31.15
N TYR A 422 11.93 7.83 30.01
CA TYR A 422 13.03 8.78 29.77
C TYR A 422 12.52 10.07 29.14
N THR A 423 13.16 11.19 29.50
CA THR A 423 12.89 12.51 28.91
C THR A 423 13.99 12.83 27.91
N VAL A 424 13.60 12.98 26.64
CA VAL A 424 14.51 13.29 25.54
C VAL A 424 14.38 14.76 25.19
N GLN A 425 15.51 15.45 25.05
CA GLN A 425 15.57 16.86 24.67
C GLN A 425 16.43 17.03 23.42
N ILE A 426 15.87 17.63 22.37
CA ILE A 426 16.55 17.89 21.09
C ILE A 426 16.64 19.41 20.87
N TRP A 427 17.81 19.91 20.46
CA TRP A 427 17.99 21.31 20.04
C TRP A 427 18.96 21.45 18.87
N GLY A 428 18.73 22.45 18.03
CA GLY A 428 19.40 22.61 16.74
C GLY A 428 18.41 22.45 15.59
N THR A 429 18.88 22.01 14.43
CA THR A 429 18.06 21.87 13.22
C THR A 429 17.52 20.44 13.12
N VAL A 430 16.19 20.27 13.14
CA VAL A 430 15.52 18.98 12.98
C VAL A 430 14.31 19.15 12.05
N ASN A 431 14.58 19.00 10.75
CA ASN A 431 13.59 19.17 9.69
C ASN A 431 13.31 17.81 9.02
N GLY A 432 12.18 17.21 9.36
CA GLY A 432 11.76 15.89 8.88
C GLY A 432 11.54 14.91 10.04
N TRP A 433 10.28 14.57 10.29
CA TRP A 433 9.88 13.69 11.38
C TRP A 433 8.65 12.90 10.96
N SER A 434 8.74 11.56 10.88
CA SER A 434 7.61 10.72 10.49
C SER A 434 7.72 9.27 10.94
N PHE A 435 6.76 8.85 11.77
CA PHE A 435 6.61 7.44 12.14
C PHE A 435 5.96 6.60 11.06
N ALA A 436 5.15 7.20 10.17
CA ALA A 436 4.38 6.50 9.14
C ALA A 436 3.55 5.31 9.70
N GLY A 437 3.07 5.40 10.94
CA GLY A 437 2.30 4.33 11.62
C GLY A 437 3.14 3.19 12.20
N GLY A 438 4.47 3.26 12.11
CA GLY A 438 5.41 2.20 12.53
C GLY A 438 6.45 2.65 13.55
N GLY A 439 7.65 2.06 13.46
CA GLY A 439 8.79 2.40 14.31
C GLY A 439 8.52 2.24 15.81
N ASP A 440 8.99 3.21 16.59
CA ASP A 440 8.77 3.28 18.03
C ASP A 440 7.61 4.22 18.41
N SER A 441 6.65 4.44 17.50
CA SER A 441 5.52 5.38 17.69
C SER A 441 4.77 5.18 19.00
N ARG A 442 4.52 3.93 19.40
CA ARG A 442 3.82 3.60 20.66
C ARG A 442 4.65 3.84 21.92
N LYS A 443 5.97 4.03 21.79
CA LYS A 443 6.86 4.36 22.91
C LYS A 443 6.80 5.85 23.27
N LEU A 444 6.44 6.74 22.34
CA LEU A 444 6.27 8.17 22.62
C LEU A 444 5.01 8.41 23.47
N GLN A 445 5.18 9.02 24.64
CA GLN A 445 4.12 9.27 25.63
C GLN A 445 3.66 10.73 25.67
N ASP A 446 4.60 11.67 25.60
CA ASP A 446 4.30 13.10 25.72
C ASP A 446 5.21 13.96 24.84
N ILE A 447 4.65 15.04 24.30
CA ILE A 447 5.40 16.20 23.78
C ILE A 447 5.19 17.34 24.78
N ALA A 448 6.24 17.62 25.55
CA ALA A 448 6.25 18.65 26.59
C ALA A 448 6.69 20.02 26.07
N GLN A 449 7.42 20.07 24.96
CA GLN A 449 7.76 21.31 24.23
C GLN A 449 7.96 20.98 22.74
N TRP A 450 7.44 21.82 21.84
CA TRP A 450 7.63 21.69 20.39
C TRP A 450 9.03 22.11 19.94
N GLY A 451 9.57 23.17 20.54
CA GLY A 451 10.93 23.60 20.29
C GLY A 451 11.25 23.85 18.81
N PRO A 452 12.42 23.42 18.31
CA PRO A 452 12.83 23.64 16.93
C PRO A 452 12.31 22.58 15.94
N LEU A 453 11.40 21.68 16.34
CA LEU A 453 10.90 20.65 15.44
C LEU A 453 10.13 21.28 14.26
N ASN A 454 10.61 21.03 13.04
CA ASN A 454 9.85 21.25 11.83
C ASN A 454 9.47 19.88 11.23
N ILE A 455 8.19 19.57 11.23
CA ILE A 455 7.66 18.28 10.75
C ILE A 455 7.86 18.05 9.25
N GLY A 456 8.03 19.11 8.46
CA GLY A 456 8.12 19.05 7.00
C GLY A 456 6.80 18.64 6.34
N ASN A 457 6.88 18.20 5.07
CA ASN A 457 5.71 17.92 4.21
C ASN A 457 5.47 16.43 3.91
N GLN A 458 6.16 15.56 4.63
CA GLN A 458 6.15 14.11 4.39
C GLN A 458 4.87 13.43 4.91
N GLY A 459 4.12 14.11 5.79
CA GLY A 459 2.95 13.58 6.46
C GLY A 459 3.30 12.55 7.55
N ALA A 460 2.26 12.10 8.25
CA ALA A 460 2.31 11.02 9.24
C ALA A 460 3.30 11.23 10.40
N ALA A 461 3.56 12.49 10.79
CA ALA A 461 4.61 12.83 11.76
C ALA A 461 4.45 12.09 13.10
N PHE A 462 3.22 12.00 13.60
CA PHE A 462 2.86 11.29 14.84
C PHE A 462 1.83 10.18 14.59
N SER A 463 1.77 9.67 13.36
CA SER A 463 0.86 8.57 13.02
C SER A 463 1.24 7.30 13.78
N GLY A 464 0.24 6.64 14.38
CA GLY A 464 0.43 5.42 15.17
C GLY A 464 0.89 5.64 16.61
N CYS A 465 1.10 6.89 17.04
CA CYS A 465 1.45 7.23 18.41
C CYS A 465 0.25 7.08 19.37
N GLN A 466 -0.19 5.83 19.58
CA GLN A 466 -1.43 5.49 20.30
C GLN A 466 -1.45 5.96 21.75
N ASN A 467 -0.28 6.12 22.37
CA ASN A 467 -0.12 6.53 23.77
C ASN A 467 0.25 8.02 23.93
N LEU A 468 0.27 8.78 22.84
CA LEU A 468 0.68 10.18 22.87
C LEU A 468 -0.35 11.06 23.58
N THR A 469 0.16 11.87 24.49
CA THR A 469 -0.46 13.08 25.04
C THR A 469 0.42 14.29 24.69
N ILE A 470 -0.11 15.51 24.81
CA ILE A 470 0.68 16.72 24.56
C ILE A 470 0.47 17.70 25.70
N SER A 471 1.52 17.91 26.50
CA SER A 471 1.56 18.88 27.60
C SER A 471 2.24 20.20 27.22
N ALA A 472 2.75 20.31 25.99
CA ALA A 472 3.42 21.49 25.46
C ALA A 472 2.58 22.77 25.58
N THR A 473 3.25 23.87 25.93
CA THR A 473 2.65 25.22 26.04
C THR A 473 3.17 26.20 25.00
N ASP A 474 4.27 25.84 24.31
CA ASP A 474 4.73 26.48 23.09
C ASP A 474 3.99 25.91 21.86
N LYS A 475 4.33 26.38 20.67
CA LYS A 475 3.70 25.97 19.40
C LYS A 475 4.75 25.50 18.38
N PRO A 476 4.40 24.60 17.46
CA PRO A 476 5.34 24.12 16.43
C PRO A 476 5.70 25.23 15.43
N ASP A 477 6.90 25.12 14.84
CA ASP A 477 7.26 25.88 13.66
C ASP A 477 6.67 25.23 12.40
N LEU A 478 5.64 25.86 11.84
CA LEU A 478 4.90 25.40 10.67
C LEU A 478 5.30 26.12 9.39
N LYS A 479 6.39 26.90 9.39
CA LYS A 479 6.81 27.67 8.21
C LYS A 479 7.10 26.73 7.03
N GLY A 480 6.42 26.96 5.90
CA GLY A 480 6.57 26.15 4.69
C GLY A 480 5.92 24.76 4.76
N VAL A 481 5.13 24.48 5.80
CA VAL A 481 4.36 23.24 5.91
C VAL A 481 3.03 23.42 5.18
N ILE A 482 2.84 22.63 4.13
CA ILE A 482 1.65 22.59 3.29
C ILE A 482 0.84 21.29 3.44
N ASN A 483 1.36 20.29 4.17
CA ASN A 483 0.76 18.96 4.27
C ASN A 483 0.69 18.44 5.72
N PHE A 484 -0.52 18.34 6.27
CA PHE A 484 -0.86 17.71 7.56
C PHE A 484 -1.41 16.29 7.42
N GLY A 485 -1.28 15.69 6.23
CA GLY A 485 -1.76 14.35 5.95
C GLY A 485 -1.31 13.34 7.01
N ASN A 486 -2.26 12.64 7.64
CA ASN A 486 -2.04 11.65 8.70
C ASN A 486 -1.29 12.15 9.95
N LEU A 487 -1.17 13.46 10.18
CA LEU A 487 -0.30 14.03 11.23
C LEU A 487 -0.51 13.38 12.60
N PHE A 488 -1.77 13.18 13.01
CA PHE A 488 -2.17 12.55 14.28
C PHE A 488 -3.04 11.30 14.06
N ALA A 489 -2.89 10.62 12.93
CA ALA A 489 -3.64 9.39 12.68
C ALA A 489 -3.34 8.32 13.74
N GLN A 490 -4.37 7.61 14.20
CA GLN A 490 -4.32 6.55 15.21
C GLN A 490 -3.74 6.99 16.56
N THR A 491 -3.83 8.28 16.91
CA THR A 491 -3.45 8.80 18.23
C THR A 491 -4.58 8.63 19.24
N ARG A 492 -4.78 7.40 19.70
CA ARG A 492 -5.93 7.00 20.53
C ARG A 492 -5.97 7.58 21.95
N SER A 493 -4.85 8.10 22.44
CA SER A 493 -4.77 8.79 23.75
C SER A 493 -4.79 10.31 23.63
N LEU A 494 -4.66 10.85 22.41
CA LEU A 494 -4.60 12.29 22.18
C LEU A 494 -6.00 12.88 22.15
N THR A 495 -6.44 13.46 23.26
CA THR A 495 -7.78 14.06 23.37
C THR A 495 -7.81 15.54 23.04
N THR A 496 -6.75 16.28 23.37
CA THR A 496 -6.59 17.70 23.08
C THR A 496 -5.12 18.04 22.86
N VAL A 497 -4.87 19.21 22.28
CA VAL A 497 -3.53 19.79 22.14
C VAL A 497 -3.59 21.22 22.71
N PRO A 498 -2.89 21.54 23.80
CA PRO A 498 -2.89 22.88 24.35
C PRO A 498 -2.38 23.89 23.31
N GLY A 499 -3.09 25.03 23.16
CA GLY A 499 -2.69 26.08 22.24
C GLY A 499 -2.88 25.77 20.75
N ILE A 500 -3.57 24.68 20.39
CA ILE A 500 -3.75 24.28 18.98
C ILE A 500 -4.48 25.33 18.14
N GLN A 501 -5.34 26.14 18.76
CA GLN A 501 -6.05 27.23 18.11
C GLN A 501 -5.10 28.34 17.57
N ASP A 502 -3.88 28.42 18.12
CA ASP A 502 -2.87 29.43 17.79
C ASP A 502 -1.86 28.95 16.72
N TRP A 503 -2.07 27.75 16.18
CA TRP A 503 -1.26 27.20 15.10
C TRP A 503 -1.55 27.93 13.79
N ASN A 504 -0.49 28.35 13.09
CA ASN A 504 -0.64 28.97 11.77
C ASN A 504 -0.74 27.89 10.70
N VAL A 505 -1.97 27.61 10.24
CA VAL A 505 -2.26 26.62 9.19
C VAL A 505 -2.64 27.25 7.85
N SER A 506 -2.45 28.56 7.69
CA SER A 506 -2.90 29.32 6.50
C SER A 506 -2.23 28.90 5.19
N GLU A 507 -1.11 28.18 5.24
CA GLU A 507 -0.41 27.61 4.08
C GLU A 507 -0.72 26.11 3.86
N VAL A 508 -1.44 25.46 4.78
CA VAL A 508 -1.70 24.01 4.73
C VAL A 508 -2.79 23.70 3.71
N GLU A 509 -2.43 22.91 2.70
CA GLU A 509 -3.34 22.53 1.61
C GLU A 509 -4.01 21.16 1.85
N SER A 510 -3.38 20.25 2.59
CA SER A 510 -3.91 18.90 2.86
C SER A 510 -4.01 18.59 4.34
N PHE A 511 -5.20 18.19 4.78
CA PHE A 511 -5.55 17.70 6.12
C PHE A 511 -6.01 16.23 6.09
N GLU A 512 -5.70 15.53 4.99
CA GLU A 512 -6.13 14.16 4.75
C GLU A 512 -5.84 13.25 5.95
N SER A 513 -6.87 12.59 6.48
CA SER A 513 -6.73 11.62 7.57
C SER A 513 -5.99 12.15 8.81
N MET A 514 -5.93 13.48 9.02
CA MET A 514 -5.13 14.10 10.09
C MET A 514 -5.44 13.51 11.46
N PHE A 515 -6.71 13.24 11.76
CA PHE A 515 -7.22 12.71 13.03
C PHE A 515 -7.93 11.35 12.86
N PHE A 516 -7.60 10.61 11.79
CA PHE A 516 -8.15 9.28 11.54
C PHE A 516 -7.94 8.35 12.73
N GLU A 517 -8.98 7.64 13.20
CA GLU A 517 -8.93 6.71 14.36
C GLU A 517 -8.28 7.32 15.64
N SER A 518 -8.41 8.64 15.84
CA SER A 518 -7.92 9.32 17.04
C SER A 518 -9.03 9.53 18.08
N ALA A 519 -8.65 9.97 19.28
CA ALA A 519 -9.57 10.39 20.33
C ALA A 519 -9.69 11.93 20.44
N PHE A 520 -9.26 12.65 19.40
CA PHE A 520 -9.09 14.11 19.44
C PHE A 520 -10.43 14.85 19.39
N ASP A 521 -10.62 15.80 20.31
CA ASP A 521 -11.77 16.72 20.39
C ASP A 521 -11.30 18.14 20.78
N GLY A 522 -10.14 18.58 20.28
CA GLY A 522 -9.55 19.89 20.59
C GLY A 522 -10.05 21.03 19.69
N ALA A 523 -10.14 22.24 20.24
CA ALA A 523 -10.72 23.40 19.56
C ALA A 523 -9.88 23.91 18.36
N ILE A 524 -10.35 23.61 17.15
CA ILE A 524 -9.71 23.97 15.87
C ILE A 524 -10.58 24.91 15.00
N GLY A 525 -11.70 25.41 15.53
CA GLY A 525 -12.63 26.27 14.80
C GLY A 525 -12.04 27.58 14.30
N SER A 526 -10.98 28.09 14.94
CA SER A 526 -10.33 29.36 14.60
C SER A 526 -9.26 29.26 13.50
N TRP A 527 -9.03 28.07 12.95
CA TRP A 527 -8.03 27.86 11.90
C TRP A 527 -8.39 28.55 10.59
N ASP A 528 -7.40 29.16 9.95
CA ASP A 528 -7.53 29.74 8.60
C ASP A 528 -7.44 28.62 7.55
N MET A 529 -8.59 28.10 7.16
CA MET A 529 -8.72 26.97 6.21
C MET A 529 -8.72 27.40 4.74
N LYS A 530 -8.40 28.67 4.43
CA LYS A 530 -8.52 29.20 3.07
C LYS A 530 -7.68 28.44 2.03
N ALA A 531 -6.53 27.90 2.41
CA ALA A 531 -5.67 27.12 1.52
C ALA A 531 -6.05 25.63 1.42
N ALA A 532 -6.94 25.14 2.28
CA ALA A 532 -7.28 23.73 2.37
C ALA A 532 -8.01 23.24 1.11
N LYS A 533 -7.39 22.29 0.41
CA LYS A 533 -7.93 21.63 -0.79
C LYS A 533 -8.46 20.23 -0.48
N ASN A 534 -7.76 19.49 0.38
CA ASN A 534 -8.09 18.11 0.72
C ASN A 534 -8.35 17.94 2.22
N LEU A 535 -9.59 17.60 2.59
CA LEU A 535 -9.99 17.26 3.97
C LEU A 535 -10.51 15.80 4.07
N SER A 536 -10.18 14.96 3.08
CA SER A 536 -10.66 13.58 3.02
C SER A 536 -10.31 12.82 4.31
N SER A 537 -11.29 12.10 4.86
CA SER A 537 -11.12 11.26 6.04
C SER A 537 -10.53 11.96 7.28
N MET A 538 -10.54 13.30 7.36
CA MET A 538 -9.86 14.06 8.42
C MET A 538 -10.24 13.57 9.83
N PHE A 539 -11.53 13.29 10.08
CA PHE A 539 -12.07 12.78 11.35
C PHE A 539 -12.64 11.38 11.22
N ARG A 540 -12.21 10.61 10.21
CA ARG A 540 -12.71 9.26 10.01
C ARG A 540 -12.41 8.40 11.25
N ASP A 541 -13.41 7.66 11.72
CA ASP A 541 -13.38 6.80 12.89
C ASP A 541 -12.92 7.52 14.18
N ASN A 542 -13.00 8.86 14.21
CA ASN A 542 -12.89 9.67 15.43
C ASN A 542 -14.28 9.81 16.06
N ALA A 543 -14.67 8.82 16.86
CA ALA A 543 -16.02 8.73 17.39
C ALA A 543 -16.42 9.87 18.34
N VAL A 544 -15.46 10.62 18.89
CA VAL A 544 -15.68 11.62 19.95
C VAL A 544 -15.69 13.07 19.46
N PHE A 545 -15.13 13.36 18.27
CA PHE A 545 -15.00 14.72 17.76
C PHE A 545 -16.35 15.42 17.59
N ASN A 546 -16.48 16.61 18.18
CA ASN A 546 -17.68 17.44 18.08
C ASN A 546 -17.39 18.95 18.25
N GLN A 547 -16.23 19.43 17.82
CA GLN A 547 -15.84 20.83 17.98
C GLN A 547 -16.48 21.76 16.94
N PRO A 548 -16.83 23.01 17.31
CA PRO A 548 -17.43 23.96 16.39
C PRO A 548 -16.43 24.37 15.29
N ILE A 549 -16.72 23.98 14.06
CA ILE A 549 -15.89 24.24 12.86
C ILE A 549 -16.65 24.96 11.75
N GLY A 550 -17.85 25.47 12.04
CA GLY A 550 -18.69 26.18 11.06
C GLY A 550 -18.06 27.45 10.49
N ASP A 551 -17.13 28.08 11.22
CA ASP A 551 -16.48 29.34 10.81
C ASP A 551 -15.33 29.14 9.79
N TRP A 552 -15.02 27.90 9.41
CA TRP A 552 -13.99 27.61 8.42
C TRP A 552 -14.34 28.14 7.03
N ASN A 553 -13.35 28.76 6.38
CA ASN A 553 -13.43 29.16 4.98
C ASN A 553 -12.95 28.03 4.06
N LEU A 554 -13.87 27.29 3.46
CA LEU A 554 -13.58 26.16 2.57
C LEU A 554 -13.68 26.49 1.07
N ALA A 555 -13.55 27.76 0.67
CA ALA A 555 -13.71 28.17 -0.72
C ALA A 555 -12.75 27.48 -1.72
N SER A 556 -11.64 26.91 -1.23
CA SER A 556 -10.66 26.14 -2.02
C SER A 556 -10.77 24.62 -1.84
N ALA A 557 -11.70 24.12 -1.03
CA ALA A 557 -11.86 22.70 -0.80
C ALA A 557 -12.42 22.00 -2.05
N GLU A 558 -11.74 20.92 -2.46
CA GLU A 558 -12.11 20.12 -3.64
C GLU A 558 -12.60 18.71 -3.23
N ASN A 559 -12.10 18.19 -2.09
CA ASN A 559 -12.35 16.83 -1.62
C ASN A 559 -12.71 16.78 -0.14
N LEU A 560 -13.93 16.34 0.17
CA LEU A 560 -14.44 16.11 1.53
C LEU A 560 -14.74 14.62 1.81
N MET A 561 -14.33 13.71 0.91
CA MET A 561 -14.68 12.30 0.97
C MET A 561 -14.44 11.70 2.36
N ALA A 562 -15.47 11.06 2.92
CA ALA A 562 -15.44 10.36 4.21
C ALA A 562 -14.94 11.20 5.41
N MET A 563 -15.00 12.54 5.35
CA MET A 563 -14.43 13.44 6.37
C MET A 563 -14.89 13.12 7.80
N PHE A 564 -16.18 12.79 8.01
CA PHE A 564 -16.76 12.42 9.30
C PHE A 564 -17.25 10.97 9.34
N LEU A 565 -16.69 10.09 8.49
CA LEU A 565 -17.07 8.68 8.49
C LEU A 565 -16.83 8.08 9.88
N GLY A 566 -17.85 7.54 10.55
CA GLY A 566 -17.74 6.96 11.89
C GLY A 566 -17.58 7.99 13.03
N ALA A 567 -17.68 9.29 12.76
CA ALA A 567 -17.63 10.33 13.79
C ALA A 567 -18.97 10.41 14.55
N THR A 568 -19.27 9.39 15.36
CA THR A 568 -20.62 9.14 15.91
C THR A 568 -21.22 10.28 16.73
N LYS A 569 -20.38 11.13 17.35
CA LYS A 569 -20.79 12.27 18.19
C LYS A 569 -20.87 13.61 17.47
N PHE A 570 -20.45 13.68 16.21
CA PHE A 570 -20.37 14.93 15.49
C PHE A 570 -21.78 15.47 15.15
N ASP A 571 -22.08 16.68 15.61
CA ASP A 571 -23.36 17.38 15.40
C ASP A 571 -23.17 18.91 15.44
N GLN A 572 -22.26 19.43 14.61
CA GLN A 572 -21.92 20.87 14.57
C GLN A 572 -22.49 21.57 13.35
N PRO A 573 -22.91 22.84 13.46
CA PRO A 573 -23.50 23.57 12.34
C PRO A 573 -22.45 23.88 11.26
N LEU A 574 -22.73 23.47 10.02
CA LEU A 574 -21.83 23.62 8.86
C LEU A 574 -22.41 24.48 7.73
N ASN A 575 -23.59 25.07 7.94
CA ASN A 575 -24.36 25.75 6.89
C ASN A 575 -23.66 26.97 6.26
N THR A 576 -22.62 27.49 6.93
CA THR A 576 -21.80 28.63 6.51
C THR A 576 -20.62 28.25 5.61
N TRP A 577 -20.35 26.95 5.44
CA TRP A 577 -19.27 26.49 4.57
C TRP A 577 -19.56 26.78 3.10
N ASN A 578 -18.57 27.35 2.41
CA ASN A 578 -18.58 27.42 0.96
C ASN A 578 -18.00 26.12 0.39
N VAL A 579 -18.86 25.28 -0.20
CA VAL A 579 -18.48 23.99 -0.81
C VAL A 579 -18.62 23.99 -2.34
N SER A 580 -18.71 25.16 -2.99
CA SER A 580 -19.00 25.28 -4.43
C SER A 580 -17.97 24.61 -5.36
N HIS A 581 -16.75 24.35 -4.86
CA HIS A 581 -15.67 23.67 -5.59
C HIS A 581 -15.53 22.19 -5.23
N VAL A 582 -16.31 21.68 -4.28
CA VAL A 582 -16.26 20.28 -3.88
C VAL A 582 -16.84 19.42 -5.00
N THR A 583 -16.06 18.45 -5.45
CA THR A 583 -16.46 17.53 -6.54
C THR A 583 -16.76 16.12 -6.02
N ASN A 584 -16.17 15.76 -4.87
CA ASN A 584 -16.35 14.48 -4.19
C ASN A 584 -16.90 14.70 -2.77
N ALA A 585 -18.16 14.32 -2.57
CA ALA A 585 -18.88 14.40 -1.32
C ALA A 585 -19.27 13.01 -0.78
N ALA A 586 -18.68 11.94 -1.32
CA ALA A 586 -19.02 10.57 -0.97
C ALA A 586 -18.73 10.30 0.52
N GLY A 587 -19.74 9.77 1.22
CA GLY A 587 -19.62 9.32 2.61
C GLY A 587 -19.27 10.39 3.65
N ILE A 588 -19.42 11.70 3.39
CA ILE A 588 -19.01 12.77 4.32
C ILE A 588 -19.51 12.48 5.75
N PHE A 589 -20.78 12.10 5.91
CA PHE A 589 -21.43 11.84 7.20
C PHE A 589 -21.79 10.37 7.41
N PHE A 590 -21.12 9.43 6.72
CA PHE A 590 -21.35 8.00 6.93
C PHE A 590 -21.19 7.67 8.42
N GLY A 591 -22.21 7.14 9.09
CA GLY A 591 -22.13 6.69 10.48
C GLY A 591 -21.93 7.84 11.48
N ALA A 592 -22.06 9.10 11.06
CA ALA A 592 -22.15 10.25 11.96
C ALA A 592 -23.53 10.26 12.63
N SER A 593 -23.73 9.30 13.54
CA SER A 593 -25.06 8.90 14.02
C SER A 593 -25.86 10.01 14.70
N GLU A 594 -25.18 10.99 15.31
CA GLU A 594 -25.81 12.12 15.98
C GLU A 594 -26.03 13.34 15.08
N PHE A 595 -25.45 13.38 13.88
CA PHE A 595 -25.50 14.55 13.00
C PHE A 595 -26.93 14.85 12.54
N ASN A 596 -27.42 16.06 12.83
CA ASN A 596 -28.76 16.52 12.45
C ASN A 596 -28.83 18.04 12.16
N GLN A 597 -27.75 18.61 11.65
CA GLN A 597 -27.68 20.03 11.35
C GLN A 597 -28.19 20.34 9.93
N SER A 598 -28.66 21.58 9.71
CA SER A 598 -29.07 22.06 8.38
C SER A 598 -27.85 22.29 7.47
N LEU A 599 -28.02 21.96 6.19
CA LEU A 599 -27.01 22.12 5.14
C LEU A 599 -27.57 22.86 3.89
N ASP A 600 -28.71 23.55 4.01
CA ASP A 600 -29.39 24.25 2.90
C ASP A 600 -28.52 25.31 2.20
N GLY A 601 -27.53 25.86 2.90
CA GLY A 601 -26.60 26.88 2.42
C GLY A 601 -25.46 26.33 1.56
N TRP A 602 -25.31 25.00 1.47
CA TRP A 602 -24.27 24.38 0.65
C TRP A 602 -24.60 24.48 -0.85
N ASP A 603 -23.63 24.97 -1.63
CA ASP A 603 -23.66 24.90 -3.08
C ASP A 603 -23.01 23.59 -3.55
N VAL A 604 -23.83 22.58 -3.85
CA VAL A 604 -23.38 21.26 -4.31
C VAL A 604 -23.41 21.11 -5.85
N SER A 605 -23.56 22.20 -6.60
CA SER A 605 -23.70 22.18 -8.07
C SER A 605 -22.48 21.63 -8.83
N SER A 606 -21.35 21.42 -8.15
CA SER A 606 -20.13 20.81 -8.68
C SER A 606 -19.98 19.32 -8.34
N VAL A 607 -20.82 18.78 -7.46
CA VAL A 607 -20.72 17.40 -6.97
C VAL A 607 -21.22 16.42 -8.03
N LYS A 608 -20.47 15.32 -8.23
CA LYS A 608 -20.84 14.23 -9.14
C LYS A 608 -21.20 12.93 -8.42
N ASP A 609 -20.63 12.72 -7.25
CA ASP A 609 -20.79 11.51 -6.43
C ASP A 609 -21.19 11.91 -5.02
N MET A 610 -22.39 11.49 -4.61
CA MET A 610 -22.96 11.67 -3.27
C MET A 610 -23.23 10.33 -2.60
N SER A 611 -22.67 9.25 -3.14
CA SER A 611 -22.89 7.91 -2.61
C SER A 611 -22.52 7.84 -1.13
N PHE A 612 -23.33 7.11 -0.37
CA PHE A 612 -23.18 6.90 1.08
C PHE A 612 -23.14 8.17 1.95
N MET A 613 -23.42 9.37 1.43
CA MET A 613 -23.15 10.63 2.14
C MET A 613 -23.75 10.70 3.55
N PHE A 614 -24.96 10.17 3.75
CA PHE A 614 -25.64 10.08 5.05
C PHE A 614 -25.92 8.63 5.47
N CYS A 615 -25.17 7.65 4.95
CA CYS A 615 -25.44 6.27 5.31
C CYS A 615 -25.22 6.04 6.81
N ASP A 616 -26.14 5.38 7.50
CA ASP A 616 -26.15 5.16 8.95
C ASP A 616 -26.05 6.47 9.78
N ALA A 617 -26.34 7.65 9.18
CA ALA A 617 -26.55 8.90 9.91
C ALA A 617 -27.94 8.90 10.56
N THR A 618 -28.13 8.04 11.57
CA THR A 618 -29.45 7.62 12.06
C THR A 618 -30.37 8.74 12.55
N ARG A 619 -29.82 9.90 12.94
CA ARG A 619 -30.56 11.06 13.43
C ARG A 619 -30.72 12.18 12.40
N PHE A 620 -30.14 12.03 11.21
CA PHE A 620 -30.17 13.07 10.19
C PHE A 620 -31.59 13.29 9.67
N ASN A 621 -32.07 14.52 9.83
CA ASN A 621 -33.31 15.05 9.29
C ASN A 621 -33.14 16.53 8.89
N GLY A 622 -31.91 16.90 8.52
CA GLY A 622 -31.58 18.25 8.08
C GLY A 622 -32.27 18.62 6.76
N THR A 623 -32.46 19.92 6.55
CA THR A 623 -32.99 20.46 5.30
C THR A 623 -31.89 20.51 4.23
N ILE A 624 -32.22 20.01 3.03
CA ILE A 624 -31.35 19.90 1.84
C ILE A 624 -32.11 20.04 0.51
N ASP A 625 -33.35 20.58 0.55
CA ASP A 625 -34.22 20.68 -0.64
C ASP A 625 -33.70 21.72 -1.65
N SER A 626 -32.89 22.70 -1.20
CA SER A 626 -32.32 23.76 -2.04
C SER A 626 -31.11 23.33 -2.88
N TRP A 627 -30.62 22.10 -2.73
CA TRP A 627 -29.42 21.63 -3.40
C TRP A 627 -29.60 21.46 -4.91
N ASP A 628 -28.70 22.06 -5.68
CA ASP A 628 -28.57 21.78 -7.13
C ASP A 628 -27.81 20.47 -7.34
N VAL A 629 -28.56 19.39 -7.54
CA VAL A 629 -28.02 18.05 -7.82
C VAL A 629 -27.98 17.71 -9.32
N SER A 630 -28.16 18.69 -10.21
CA SER A 630 -28.29 18.49 -11.66
C SER A 630 -27.06 17.84 -12.32
N ARG A 631 -25.91 17.80 -11.62
CA ARG A 631 -24.66 17.17 -12.06
C ARG A 631 -24.34 15.83 -11.39
N VAL A 632 -25.15 15.38 -10.44
CA VAL A 632 -24.92 14.13 -9.72
C VAL A 632 -25.18 12.94 -10.63
N GLU A 633 -24.23 12.02 -10.69
CA GLU A 633 -24.28 10.79 -11.48
C GLU A 633 -24.54 9.56 -10.59
N ASP A 634 -24.13 9.59 -9.31
CA ASP A 634 -24.30 8.48 -8.36
C ASP A 634 -24.89 8.95 -7.02
N MET A 635 -26.04 8.37 -6.63
CA MET A 635 -26.72 8.60 -5.36
C MET A 635 -26.84 7.31 -4.52
N SER A 636 -26.08 6.26 -4.86
CA SER A 636 -26.21 4.96 -4.22
C SER A 636 -26.03 5.08 -2.70
N TYR A 637 -26.97 4.50 -1.94
CA TYR A 637 -26.95 4.42 -0.49
C TYR A 637 -26.90 5.76 0.26
N THR A 638 -27.24 6.89 -0.38
CA THR A 638 -27.08 8.22 0.22
C THR A 638 -27.79 8.35 1.58
N PHE A 639 -29.03 7.86 1.71
CA PHE A 639 -29.82 7.90 2.96
C PHE A 639 -30.06 6.52 3.57
N THR A 640 -29.27 5.51 3.21
CA THR A 640 -29.43 4.17 3.79
C THR A 640 -29.25 4.23 5.31
N GLY A 641 -30.19 3.69 6.08
CA GLY A 641 -30.10 3.71 7.54
C GLY A 641 -30.27 5.10 8.19
N ALA A 642 -30.62 6.15 7.42
CA ALA A 642 -31.04 7.44 7.97
C ALA A 642 -32.47 7.32 8.53
N LEU A 643 -32.59 6.67 9.70
CA LEU A 643 -33.85 6.13 10.24
C LEU A 643 -34.98 7.15 10.36
N VAL A 644 -34.63 8.41 10.67
CA VAL A 644 -35.58 9.50 10.93
C VAL A 644 -35.66 10.53 9.81
N PHE A 645 -35.01 10.28 8.67
CA PHE A 645 -34.99 11.22 7.56
C PHE A 645 -36.38 11.37 6.90
N ALA A 646 -36.95 12.56 7.01
CA ALA A 646 -38.25 12.95 6.45
C ALA A 646 -38.16 14.27 5.64
N GLY A 647 -36.94 14.70 5.30
CA GLY A 647 -36.68 15.94 4.56
C GLY A 647 -37.32 15.96 3.17
N SER A 648 -37.68 17.16 2.70
CA SER A 648 -38.16 17.36 1.33
C SER A 648 -36.98 17.30 0.34
N LEU A 649 -37.23 16.71 -0.83
CA LEU A 649 -36.27 16.56 -1.94
C LEU A 649 -36.94 16.92 -3.28
N LYS A 650 -37.99 17.73 -3.24
CA LYS A 650 -38.88 17.96 -4.38
C LYS A 650 -38.19 18.76 -5.49
N ASN A 651 -37.23 19.60 -5.14
CA ASN A 651 -36.54 20.47 -6.09
C ASN A 651 -35.27 19.82 -6.69
N TRP A 652 -34.99 18.57 -6.37
CA TRP A 652 -33.81 17.87 -6.87
C TRP A 652 -33.95 17.50 -8.36
N GLU A 653 -33.02 17.96 -9.19
CA GLU A 653 -32.95 17.62 -10.62
C GLU A 653 -32.16 16.32 -10.85
N THR A 654 -32.83 15.16 -10.86
CA THR A 654 -32.18 13.83 -10.91
C THR A 654 -31.85 13.31 -12.31
N GLY A 655 -32.09 14.08 -13.38
CA GLY A 655 -32.05 13.59 -14.77
C GLY A 655 -30.70 13.04 -15.26
N ARG A 656 -29.60 13.22 -14.51
CA ARG A 656 -28.27 12.64 -14.81
C ARG A 656 -27.90 11.42 -13.99
N VAL A 657 -28.68 11.11 -12.94
CA VAL A 657 -28.36 10.02 -12.01
C VAL A 657 -28.42 8.69 -12.75
N LYS A 658 -27.38 7.87 -12.55
CA LYS A 658 -27.23 6.52 -13.13
C LYS A 658 -27.55 5.42 -12.12
N SER A 659 -27.26 5.63 -10.85
CA SER A 659 -27.56 4.68 -9.78
C SER A 659 -28.29 5.34 -8.63
N MET A 660 -29.41 4.72 -8.24
CA MET A 660 -30.17 5.02 -7.01
C MET A 660 -30.22 3.79 -6.09
N GLN A 661 -29.27 2.85 -6.25
CA GLN A 661 -29.22 1.62 -5.48
C GLN A 661 -29.25 1.93 -3.98
N GLY A 662 -30.19 1.35 -3.24
CA GLY A 662 -30.30 1.49 -1.79
C GLY A 662 -30.58 2.91 -1.28
N LEU A 663 -30.89 3.90 -2.14
CA LEU A 663 -30.96 5.32 -1.79
C LEU A 663 -31.69 5.61 -0.47
N PHE A 664 -32.82 4.95 -0.22
CA PHE A 664 -33.64 5.08 0.99
C PHE A 664 -33.79 3.75 1.77
N GLN A 665 -32.87 2.80 1.58
CA GLN A 665 -32.92 1.53 2.29
C GLN A 665 -32.92 1.75 3.81
N THR A 666 -33.88 1.20 4.54
CA THR A 666 -34.02 1.37 6.00
C THR A 666 -34.26 2.83 6.44
N ALA A 667 -34.60 3.75 5.53
CA ALA A 667 -35.08 5.09 5.90
C ALA A 667 -36.54 5.00 6.38
N LEU A 668 -36.72 4.55 7.63
CA LEU A 668 -38.00 4.03 8.15
C LEU A 668 -39.17 5.02 8.02
N VAL A 669 -38.91 6.31 8.17
CA VAL A 669 -39.93 7.37 8.14
C VAL A 669 -40.05 8.08 6.80
N PHE A 670 -39.14 7.82 5.85
CA PHE A 670 -39.09 8.56 4.60
C PHE A 670 -40.36 8.37 3.77
N ASN A 671 -40.95 9.49 3.37
CA ASN A 671 -42.13 9.58 2.51
C ASN A 671 -42.14 10.95 1.81
N GLY A 672 -40.99 11.39 1.28
CA GLY A 672 -40.84 12.71 0.63
C GLY A 672 -41.57 12.81 -0.71
N GLU A 673 -41.84 14.03 -1.19
CA GLU A 673 -42.38 14.29 -2.53
C GLU A 673 -41.27 14.04 -3.57
N ILE A 674 -41.41 12.98 -4.36
CA ILE A 674 -40.43 12.52 -5.37
C ILE A 674 -41.12 12.06 -6.67
N GLU A 675 -42.42 12.31 -6.79
CA GLU A 675 -43.25 11.88 -7.93
C GLU A 675 -42.81 12.54 -9.25
N ASP A 676 -42.21 13.73 -9.16
CA ASP A 676 -41.75 14.55 -10.29
C ASP A 676 -40.27 14.33 -10.66
N TRP A 677 -39.56 13.42 -9.98
CA TRP A 677 -38.17 13.10 -10.31
C TRP A 677 -38.01 12.53 -11.73
N ASP A 678 -37.03 13.04 -12.47
CA ASP A 678 -36.61 12.43 -13.74
C ASP A 678 -35.64 11.27 -13.46
N VAL A 679 -36.14 10.05 -13.57
CA VAL A 679 -35.38 8.81 -13.40
C VAL A 679 -35.05 8.13 -14.72
N SER A 680 -35.27 8.81 -15.86
CA SER A 680 -35.10 8.21 -17.20
C SER A 680 -33.66 7.80 -17.50
N SER A 681 -32.67 8.38 -16.81
CA SER A 681 -31.25 8.03 -16.95
C SER A 681 -30.78 6.89 -16.05
N VAL A 682 -31.59 6.46 -15.07
CA VAL A 682 -31.20 5.51 -14.03
C VAL A 682 -31.13 4.08 -14.59
N GLU A 683 -30.05 3.36 -14.25
CA GLU A 683 -29.80 1.98 -14.66
C GLU A 683 -29.96 0.98 -13.51
N ASP A 684 -29.79 1.41 -12.25
CA ASP A 684 -29.88 0.58 -11.04
C ASP A 684 -30.78 1.23 -9.97
N MET A 685 -31.84 0.52 -9.58
CA MET A 685 -32.77 0.87 -8.49
C MET A 685 -32.90 -0.25 -7.45
N GLY A 686 -31.97 -1.21 -7.43
CA GLY A 686 -31.96 -2.30 -6.46
C GLY A 686 -31.98 -1.74 -5.03
N LEU A 687 -32.72 -2.38 -4.12
CA LEU A 687 -32.84 -2.01 -2.71
C LEU A 687 -33.37 -0.59 -2.41
N MET A 688 -33.73 0.23 -3.41
CA MET A 688 -33.96 1.68 -3.24
C MET A 688 -34.89 2.05 -2.06
N PHE A 689 -35.98 1.30 -1.85
CA PHE A 689 -36.92 1.47 -0.74
C PHE A 689 -37.02 0.25 0.16
N ALA A 690 -36.03 -0.66 0.13
CA ALA A 690 -36.03 -1.84 0.97
C ALA A 690 -36.07 -1.41 2.45
N TYR A 691 -36.96 -2.00 3.24
CA TYR A 691 -37.20 -1.69 4.65
C TYR A 691 -37.68 -0.25 4.95
N ALA A 692 -38.01 0.57 3.94
CA ALA A 692 -38.59 1.90 4.11
C ALA A 692 -40.09 1.79 4.49
N ALA A 693 -40.36 1.49 5.77
CA ALA A 693 -41.67 1.06 6.24
C ALA A 693 -42.83 2.05 5.97
N ASN A 694 -42.56 3.36 5.99
CA ASN A 694 -43.56 4.41 5.77
C ASN A 694 -43.66 4.90 4.32
N PHE A 695 -42.79 4.44 3.43
CA PHE A 695 -42.80 4.90 2.04
C PHE A 695 -44.07 4.44 1.32
N GLY A 696 -44.83 5.38 0.74
CA GLY A 696 -46.10 5.10 0.08
C GLY A 696 -46.49 6.11 -1.00
N ARG A 697 -45.51 6.85 -1.55
CA ARG A 697 -45.71 7.87 -2.60
C ARG A 697 -46.04 7.24 -3.95
N ASP A 698 -46.76 7.99 -4.78
CA ASP A 698 -47.18 7.51 -6.10
C ASP A 698 -46.11 7.75 -7.16
N ILE A 699 -45.33 6.72 -7.45
CA ILE A 699 -44.23 6.74 -8.43
C ILE A 699 -44.63 6.08 -9.76
N GLY A 700 -45.94 5.88 -10.00
CA GLY A 700 -46.43 5.24 -11.23
C GLY A 700 -46.13 6.03 -12.52
N SER A 701 -45.80 7.32 -12.41
CA SER A 701 -45.41 8.22 -13.51
C SER A 701 -43.96 8.10 -13.95
N TRP A 702 -43.09 7.45 -13.17
CA TRP A 702 -41.66 7.37 -13.45
C TRP A 702 -41.33 6.64 -14.77
N SER A 703 -40.36 7.18 -15.51
CA SER A 703 -39.84 6.54 -16.72
C SER A 703 -38.68 5.61 -16.38
N VAL A 704 -38.97 4.31 -16.24
CA VAL A 704 -37.99 3.29 -15.82
C VAL A 704 -37.38 2.49 -16.99
N SER A 705 -37.51 2.97 -18.23
CA SER A 705 -37.16 2.21 -19.43
C SER A 705 -35.68 1.86 -19.58
N ASN A 706 -34.79 2.52 -18.84
CA ASN A 706 -33.34 2.24 -18.85
C ASN A 706 -32.88 1.43 -17.63
N VAL A 707 -33.77 1.16 -16.67
CA VAL A 707 -33.45 0.42 -15.46
C VAL A 707 -33.24 -1.06 -15.82
N LYS A 708 -32.14 -1.64 -15.33
CA LYS A 708 -31.75 -3.04 -15.58
C LYS A 708 -32.04 -3.95 -14.38
N THR A 709 -31.96 -3.41 -13.16
CA THR A 709 -32.18 -4.16 -11.91
C THR A 709 -33.03 -3.38 -10.91
N MET A 710 -33.97 -4.09 -10.30
CA MET A 710 -34.90 -3.60 -9.25
C MET A 710 -35.04 -4.64 -8.12
N ASP A 711 -34.03 -5.51 -7.95
CA ASP A 711 -34.04 -6.53 -6.92
C ASP A 711 -34.22 -5.90 -5.53
N HIS A 712 -35.04 -6.53 -4.68
CA HIS A 712 -35.35 -6.07 -3.33
C HIS A 712 -35.95 -4.65 -3.20
N MET A 713 -36.27 -3.93 -4.28
CA MET A 713 -36.59 -2.49 -4.25
C MET A 713 -37.67 -2.10 -3.22
N PHE A 714 -38.70 -2.92 -3.03
CA PHE A 714 -39.79 -2.71 -2.07
C PHE A 714 -39.89 -3.81 -1.00
N GLU A 715 -38.80 -4.53 -0.74
CA GLU A 715 -38.76 -5.54 0.32
C GLU A 715 -39.15 -4.88 1.65
N ARG A 716 -40.17 -5.41 2.35
CA ARG A 716 -40.68 -4.87 3.63
C ARG A 716 -41.11 -3.39 3.62
N ALA A 717 -41.34 -2.79 2.45
CA ALA A 717 -41.93 -1.45 2.32
C ALA A 717 -43.45 -1.49 2.62
N ASN A 718 -43.81 -1.72 3.89
CA ASN A 718 -45.16 -2.12 4.31
C ASN A 718 -46.27 -1.11 4.05
N SER A 719 -45.96 0.16 3.72
CA SER A 719 -46.95 1.17 3.34
C SER A 719 -47.12 1.32 1.82
N PHE A 720 -46.26 0.68 1.03
CA PHE A 720 -46.22 0.85 -0.41
C PHE A 720 -47.27 -0.02 -1.11
N ASN A 721 -48.25 0.63 -1.75
CA ASN A 721 -49.31 -0.04 -2.49
C ASN A 721 -49.83 0.87 -3.62
N ARG A 722 -49.06 0.98 -4.71
CA ARG A 722 -49.34 1.88 -5.84
C ARG A 722 -49.39 1.11 -7.16
N ASP A 723 -50.15 1.67 -8.10
CA ASP A 723 -50.24 1.15 -9.47
C ASP A 723 -48.95 1.47 -10.23
N LEU A 724 -48.26 0.42 -10.70
CA LEU A 724 -47.01 0.50 -11.46
C LEU A 724 -47.18 -0.03 -12.88
N SER A 725 -48.41 -0.19 -13.36
CA SER A 725 -48.71 -0.80 -14.67
C SER A 725 -48.22 0.03 -15.85
N ASN A 726 -47.94 1.32 -15.67
CA ASN A 726 -47.42 2.20 -16.71
C ASN A 726 -45.89 2.13 -16.88
N TRP A 727 -45.19 1.42 -16.00
CA TRP A 727 -43.74 1.27 -16.09
C TRP A 727 -43.34 0.44 -17.31
N ASN A 728 -42.44 0.98 -18.13
CA ASN A 728 -41.81 0.21 -19.20
C ASN A 728 -40.63 -0.60 -18.62
N THR A 729 -40.85 -1.89 -18.41
CA THR A 729 -39.88 -2.80 -17.78
C THR A 729 -39.09 -3.66 -18.77
N SER A 730 -39.14 -3.38 -20.07
CA SER A 730 -38.53 -4.23 -21.12
C SER A 730 -37.01 -4.45 -20.97
N SER A 731 -36.34 -3.60 -20.19
CA SER A 731 -34.90 -3.68 -19.93
C SER A 731 -34.53 -4.41 -18.63
N LEU A 732 -35.50 -4.80 -17.81
CA LEU A 732 -35.25 -5.52 -16.56
C LEU A 732 -34.76 -6.95 -16.82
N THR A 733 -33.71 -7.35 -16.10
CA THR A 733 -33.22 -8.74 -16.12
C THR A 733 -33.39 -9.46 -14.79
N ASN A 734 -33.57 -8.71 -13.69
CA ASN A 734 -33.67 -9.22 -12.32
C ASN A 734 -34.73 -8.43 -11.51
N VAL A 735 -35.70 -9.15 -10.93
CA VAL A 735 -36.74 -8.61 -10.03
C VAL A 735 -36.82 -9.40 -8.72
N SER A 736 -35.80 -10.21 -8.43
CA SER A 736 -35.80 -11.09 -7.26
C SER A 736 -36.07 -10.32 -5.96
N SER A 737 -36.91 -10.90 -5.11
CA SER A 737 -37.31 -10.34 -3.80
C SER A 737 -37.93 -8.94 -3.82
N MET A 738 -38.29 -8.36 -4.98
CA MET A 738 -38.70 -6.96 -5.09
C MET A 738 -39.86 -6.58 -4.15
N PHE A 739 -40.81 -7.48 -3.91
CA PHE A 739 -41.93 -7.27 -2.97
C PHE A 739 -41.91 -8.27 -1.79
N ALA A 740 -40.76 -8.87 -1.50
CA ALA A 740 -40.64 -9.81 -0.39
C ALA A 740 -41.03 -9.13 0.94
N PHE A 741 -41.84 -9.82 1.74
CA PHE A 741 -42.44 -9.39 3.00
C PHE A 741 -43.21 -8.07 2.91
N ASN A 742 -43.52 -7.56 1.72
CA ASN A 742 -44.37 -6.37 1.58
C ASN A 742 -45.83 -6.77 1.84
N SER A 743 -46.27 -6.55 3.08
CA SER A 743 -47.58 -7.03 3.53
C SER A 743 -48.78 -6.27 2.96
N ALA A 744 -48.59 -5.08 2.38
CA ALA A 744 -49.67 -4.22 1.88
C ALA A 744 -49.77 -4.16 0.35
N PHE A 745 -48.70 -4.51 -0.37
CA PHE A 745 -48.66 -4.35 -1.82
C PHE A 745 -49.69 -5.23 -2.53
N ASN A 746 -50.59 -4.58 -3.28
CA ASN A 746 -51.56 -5.18 -4.18
C ASN A 746 -51.81 -4.26 -5.41
N GLY A 747 -50.85 -3.40 -5.72
CA GLY A 747 -50.91 -2.50 -6.86
C GLY A 747 -50.80 -3.25 -8.19
N SER A 748 -51.34 -2.67 -9.26
CA SER A 748 -51.29 -3.30 -10.59
C SER A 748 -49.88 -3.28 -11.16
N ILE A 749 -49.44 -4.43 -11.66
CA ILE A 749 -48.19 -4.65 -12.42
C ILE A 749 -48.45 -5.43 -13.71
N ALA A 750 -49.71 -5.43 -14.17
CA ALA A 750 -50.12 -6.19 -15.34
C ALA A 750 -49.50 -5.68 -16.65
N GLY A 751 -49.05 -4.42 -16.69
CA GLY A 751 -48.41 -3.82 -17.87
C GLY A 751 -46.92 -4.13 -18.02
N TRP A 752 -46.31 -4.83 -17.07
CA TRP A 752 -44.87 -5.12 -17.11
C TRP A 752 -44.52 -6.11 -18.22
N ASP A 753 -43.50 -5.75 -19.02
CA ASP A 753 -42.78 -6.68 -19.86
C ASP A 753 -41.69 -7.37 -19.03
N VAL A 754 -41.89 -8.66 -18.76
CA VAL A 754 -40.95 -9.51 -18.01
C VAL A 754 -40.32 -10.58 -18.89
N SER A 755 -40.40 -10.43 -20.23
CA SER A 755 -39.99 -11.46 -21.19
C SER A 755 -38.49 -11.77 -21.17
N HIS A 756 -37.66 -10.86 -20.66
CA HIS A 756 -36.21 -11.03 -20.50
C HIS A 756 -35.76 -11.30 -19.04
N VAL A 757 -36.70 -11.38 -18.11
CA VAL A 757 -36.39 -11.64 -16.69
C VAL A 757 -36.13 -13.12 -16.50
N THR A 758 -34.99 -13.46 -15.91
CA THR A 758 -34.60 -14.86 -15.67
C THR A 758 -34.74 -15.31 -14.21
N ASP A 759 -34.78 -14.36 -13.27
CA ASP A 759 -34.90 -14.61 -11.84
C ASP A 759 -36.11 -13.88 -11.21
N PHE A 760 -37.07 -14.68 -10.76
CA PHE A 760 -38.29 -14.29 -10.04
C PHE A 760 -38.28 -14.80 -8.58
N SER A 761 -37.13 -15.27 -8.09
CA SER A 761 -37.06 -15.87 -6.76
C SER A 761 -37.51 -14.88 -5.69
N ASN A 762 -38.31 -15.40 -4.76
CA ASN A 762 -38.87 -14.67 -3.63
C ASN A 762 -39.66 -13.39 -3.99
N LEU A 763 -40.07 -13.17 -5.26
CA LEU A 763 -40.65 -11.89 -5.71
C LEU A 763 -41.81 -11.42 -4.81
N PHE A 764 -42.71 -12.32 -4.41
CA PHE A 764 -43.84 -12.08 -3.50
C PHE A 764 -43.74 -12.94 -2.22
N PHE A 765 -42.53 -13.28 -1.78
CA PHE A 765 -42.28 -14.06 -0.57
C PHE A 765 -42.95 -13.40 0.63
N TYR A 766 -43.96 -14.01 1.27
CA TYR A 766 -44.73 -13.42 2.37
C TYR A 766 -45.42 -12.08 2.05
N ALA A 767 -45.72 -11.78 0.77
CA ALA A 767 -46.51 -10.62 0.38
C ALA A 767 -48.02 -10.88 0.62
N GLY A 768 -48.44 -10.75 1.88
CA GLY A 768 -49.75 -11.26 2.36
C GLY A 768 -50.99 -10.72 1.65
N ALA A 769 -50.97 -9.47 1.16
CA ALA A 769 -52.09 -8.83 0.47
C ALA A 769 -52.09 -9.00 -1.07
N PHE A 770 -51.00 -9.51 -1.65
CA PHE A 770 -50.83 -9.51 -3.10
C PHE A 770 -51.79 -10.49 -3.79
N ASN A 771 -52.63 -9.95 -4.69
CA ASN A 771 -53.57 -10.70 -5.53
C ASN A 771 -53.89 -9.96 -6.85
N SER A 772 -53.04 -9.03 -7.30
CA SER A 772 -53.22 -8.36 -8.58
C SER A 772 -52.96 -9.33 -9.75
N SER A 773 -53.68 -9.16 -10.86
CA SER A 773 -53.58 -10.06 -12.02
C SER A 773 -52.19 -10.02 -12.67
N LEU A 774 -51.70 -11.21 -13.06
CA LEU A 774 -50.45 -11.44 -13.77
C LEU A 774 -50.66 -12.21 -15.10
N ALA A 775 -51.89 -12.23 -15.60
CA ALA A 775 -52.26 -13.07 -16.76
C ALA A 775 -51.52 -12.67 -18.05
N THR A 776 -51.06 -11.42 -18.15
CA THR A 776 -50.36 -10.86 -19.31
C THR A 776 -48.86 -11.12 -19.32
N TRP A 777 -48.30 -11.67 -18.25
CA TRP A 777 -46.85 -11.83 -18.11
C TRP A 777 -46.32 -12.94 -19.03
N ASN A 778 -45.32 -12.60 -19.83
CA ASN A 778 -44.52 -13.59 -20.56
C ASN A 778 -43.34 -14.05 -19.71
N VAL A 779 -43.45 -15.20 -19.05
CA VAL A 779 -42.41 -15.78 -18.18
C VAL A 779 -41.53 -16.85 -18.85
N SER A 780 -41.55 -16.93 -20.19
CA SER A 780 -40.93 -18.04 -20.95
C SER A 780 -39.41 -18.16 -20.82
N GLU A 781 -38.71 -17.09 -20.48
CA GLU A 781 -37.27 -17.09 -20.19
C GLU A 781 -36.95 -17.31 -18.69
N GLY A 782 -37.97 -17.34 -17.83
CA GLY A 782 -37.83 -17.49 -16.39
C GLY A 782 -37.19 -18.84 -16.01
N ARG A 783 -36.06 -18.80 -15.30
CA ARG A 783 -35.31 -19.99 -14.87
C ARG A 783 -35.47 -20.28 -13.39
N ASN A 784 -35.57 -19.23 -12.57
CA ASN A 784 -35.67 -19.31 -11.12
C ASN A 784 -36.98 -18.69 -10.64
N MET A 785 -37.87 -19.50 -10.07
CA MET A 785 -39.13 -19.12 -9.43
C MET A 785 -39.19 -19.61 -7.98
N TYR A 786 -38.03 -19.85 -7.36
CA TYR A 786 -37.91 -20.32 -5.99
C TYR A 786 -38.71 -19.44 -5.03
N ASN A 787 -39.61 -20.04 -4.24
CA ASN A 787 -40.43 -19.38 -3.23
C ASN A 787 -41.25 -18.14 -3.72
N MET A 788 -41.55 -18.02 -5.01
CA MET A 788 -42.12 -16.78 -5.59
C MET A 788 -43.37 -16.27 -4.85
N PHE A 789 -44.29 -17.14 -4.46
CA PHE A 789 -45.54 -16.81 -3.76
C PHE A 789 -45.70 -17.52 -2.40
N ILE A 790 -44.59 -17.94 -1.78
CA ILE A 790 -44.69 -18.61 -0.47
C ILE A 790 -45.36 -17.68 0.54
N ASN A 791 -46.40 -18.15 1.23
CA ASN A 791 -47.23 -17.38 2.16
C ASN A 791 -47.75 -16.03 1.60
N ALA A 792 -47.93 -15.91 0.29
CA ALA A 792 -48.73 -14.83 -0.31
C ALA A 792 -50.22 -15.15 -0.06
N THR A 793 -50.69 -14.90 1.16
CA THR A 793 -51.96 -15.46 1.69
C THR A 793 -53.21 -15.01 0.96
N ALA A 794 -53.16 -13.95 0.16
CA ALA A 794 -54.28 -13.50 -0.67
C ALA A 794 -54.20 -13.99 -2.13
N PHE A 795 -53.07 -14.54 -2.57
CA PHE A 795 -52.82 -14.83 -3.98
C PHE A 795 -53.69 -15.99 -4.48
N ASN A 796 -54.55 -15.71 -5.45
CA ASN A 796 -55.44 -16.67 -6.11
C ASN A 796 -55.73 -16.27 -7.57
N GLN A 797 -54.73 -15.77 -8.30
CA GLN A 797 -54.87 -15.43 -9.72
C GLN A 797 -54.65 -16.66 -10.61
N ASP A 798 -55.34 -16.73 -11.75
CA ASP A 798 -55.08 -17.77 -12.75
C ASP A 798 -53.77 -17.48 -13.50
N ILE A 799 -52.80 -18.38 -13.34
CA ILE A 799 -51.48 -18.35 -13.99
C ILE A 799 -51.27 -19.59 -14.89
N SER A 800 -52.35 -20.29 -15.23
CA SER A 800 -52.28 -21.54 -16.00
C SER A 800 -51.75 -21.35 -17.43
N ASP A 801 -51.87 -20.13 -17.98
CA ASP A 801 -51.37 -19.78 -19.32
C ASP A 801 -49.87 -19.43 -19.35
N TRP A 802 -49.19 -19.41 -18.21
CA TRP A 802 -47.75 -19.16 -18.17
C TRP A 802 -46.96 -20.27 -18.86
N ASN A 803 -46.05 -19.89 -19.75
CA ASN A 803 -45.09 -20.81 -20.33
C ASN A 803 -43.90 -21.02 -19.37
N VAL A 804 -43.88 -22.14 -18.65
CA VAL A 804 -42.83 -22.48 -17.67
C VAL A 804 -41.76 -23.44 -18.20
N SER A 805 -41.64 -23.59 -19.53
CA SER A 805 -40.72 -24.53 -20.17
C SER A 805 -39.24 -24.36 -19.81
N SER A 806 -38.83 -23.17 -19.36
CA SER A 806 -37.44 -22.84 -19.03
C SER A 806 -37.12 -22.94 -17.53
N VAL A 807 -38.11 -23.19 -16.67
CA VAL A 807 -37.93 -23.18 -15.22
C VAL A 807 -37.10 -24.37 -14.75
N ARG A 808 -36.11 -24.09 -13.90
CA ARG A 808 -35.22 -25.08 -13.26
C ARG A 808 -35.42 -25.18 -11.76
N TYR A 809 -35.80 -24.07 -11.11
CA TYR A 809 -35.99 -23.99 -9.66
C TYR A 809 -37.38 -23.43 -9.35
N MET A 810 -38.27 -24.24 -8.76
CA MET A 810 -39.67 -23.86 -8.44
C MET A 810 -40.12 -24.35 -7.04
N ASN A 811 -39.17 -24.60 -6.14
CA ASN A 811 -39.46 -25.09 -4.78
C ASN A 811 -40.37 -24.10 -4.01
N ASN A 812 -41.34 -24.61 -3.26
CA ASN A 812 -42.30 -23.85 -2.44
C ASN A 812 -43.08 -22.74 -3.19
N PHE A 813 -43.19 -22.83 -4.51
CA PHE A 813 -43.71 -21.76 -5.37
C PHE A 813 -45.02 -21.12 -4.87
N LEU A 814 -46.02 -21.93 -4.51
CA LEU A 814 -47.34 -21.48 -4.03
C LEU A 814 -47.66 -21.92 -2.58
N TYR A 815 -46.66 -22.41 -1.85
CA TYR A 815 -46.87 -22.96 -0.51
C TYR A 815 -47.44 -21.90 0.45
N GLY A 816 -48.62 -22.14 1.03
CA GLY A 816 -49.27 -21.21 1.96
C GLY A 816 -50.01 -20.04 1.30
N SER A 817 -50.18 -20.05 -0.02
CA SER A 817 -51.06 -19.11 -0.75
C SER A 817 -52.54 -19.52 -0.69
N ALA A 818 -53.45 -18.65 -1.15
CA ALA A 818 -54.89 -18.93 -1.26
C ALA A 818 -55.28 -19.57 -2.60
N PHE A 819 -54.34 -20.24 -3.27
CA PHE A 819 -54.54 -20.79 -4.61
C PHE A 819 -55.65 -21.84 -4.64
N SER A 820 -56.68 -21.62 -5.47
CA SER A 820 -57.86 -22.46 -5.53
C SER A 820 -57.64 -23.77 -6.29
N THR A 821 -58.43 -24.80 -5.96
CA THR A 821 -58.45 -26.07 -6.71
C THR A 821 -58.72 -25.87 -8.20
N SER A 822 -59.65 -24.99 -8.60
CA SER A 822 -59.95 -24.74 -10.01
C SER A 822 -58.78 -24.15 -10.80
N HIS A 823 -58.01 -23.24 -10.20
CA HIS A 823 -56.80 -22.70 -10.83
C HIS A 823 -55.70 -23.75 -10.88
N TYR A 824 -55.55 -24.57 -9.83
CA TYR A 824 -54.58 -25.66 -9.80
C TYR A 824 -54.85 -26.73 -10.86
N GLU A 825 -56.10 -27.15 -11.03
CA GLU A 825 -56.49 -28.10 -12.07
C GLU A 825 -56.23 -27.56 -13.48
N SER A 826 -56.48 -26.27 -13.70
CA SER A 826 -56.21 -25.59 -14.98
C SER A 826 -54.70 -25.53 -15.26
N LEU A 827 -53.91 -25.21 -14.24
CA LEU A 827 -52.44 -25.18 -14.28
C LEU A 827 -51.88 -26.55 -14.64
N LEU A 828 -52.26 -27.61 -13.92
CA LEU A 828 -51.82 -28.99 -14.18
C LEU A 828 -52.12 -29.41 -15.62
N THR A 829 -53.32 -29.10 -16.11
CA THR A 829 -53.76 -29.46 -17.46
C THR A 829 -52.92 -28.73 -18.51
N LYS A 830 -52.76 -27.41 -18.41
CA LYS A 830 -52.06 -26.62 -19.43
C LYS A 830 -50.55 -26.85 -19.39
N TRP A 831 -49.93 -26.83 -18.21
CA TRP A 831 -48.47 -26.97 -18.09
C TRP A 831 -47.96 -28.34 -18.56
N SER A 832 -48.72 -29.42 -18.34
CA SER A 832 -48.35 -30.76 -18.82
C SER A 832 -48.21 -30.88 -20.35
N SER A 833 -48.75 -29.91 -21.11
CA SER A 833 -48.66 -29.87 -22.57
C SER A 833 -47.43 -29.12 -23.08
N LEU A 834 -46.68 -28.46 -22.20
CA LEU A 834 -45.49 -27.69 -22.53
C LEU A 834 -44.24 -28.59 -22.66
N PRO A 835 -43.22 -28.18 -23.43
CA PRO A 835 -41.91 -28.84 -23.42
C PRO A 835 -41.14 -28.47 -22.14
N LEU A 836 -41.35 -29.20 -21.05
CA LEU A 836 -40.82 -28.87 -19.72
C LEU A 836 -39.39 -29.38 -19.48
N GLN A 837 -38.67 -28.76 -18.54
CA GLN A 837 -37.42 -29.29 -17.99
C GLN A 837 -37.68 -30.51 -17.10
N HIS A 838 -36.69 -31.39 -16.97
CA HIS A 838 -36.77 -32.54 -16.07
C HIS A 838 -36.36 -32.19 -14.62
N GLY A 839 -36.91 -32.91 -13.64
CA GLY A 839 -36.41 -32.90 -12.26
C GLY A 839 -36.70 -31.61 -11.47
N VAL A 840 -37.76 -30.89 -11.82
CA VAL A 840 -38.17 -29.67 -11.11
C VAL A 840 -38.95 -30.05 -9.83
N ASP A 841 -38.61 -29.42 -8.71
CA ASP A 841 -39.39 -29.46 -7.47
C ASP A 841 -40.43 -28.33 -7.49
N PHE A 842 -41.70 -28.68 -7.29
CA PHE A 842 -42.85 -27.79 -7.37
C PHE A 842 -43.80 -28.04 -6.20
N SER A 843 -44.23 -26.97 -5.52
CA SER A 843 -45.13 -27.09 -4.37
C SER A 843 -46.29 -26.09 -4.42
N VAL A 844 -47.50 -26.61 -4.20
CA VAL A 844 -48.73 -25.83 -4.00
C VAL A 844 -49.31 -25.99 -2.59
N GLY A 845 -48.59 -26.68 -1.70
CA GLY A 845 -49.01 -26.87 -0.31
C GLY A 845 -50.10 -27.93 -0.18
N SER A 846 -51.23 -27.58 0.42
CA SER A 846 -52.33 -28.52 0.70
C SER A 846 -53.46 -28.48 -0.33
N VAL A 847 -53.27 -27.82 -1.48
CA VAL A 847 -54.29 -27.72 -2.54
C VAL A 847 -54.51 -29.10 -3.17
N GLN A 848 -55.77 -29.53 -3.25
CA GLN A 848 -56.15 -30.82 -3.82
C GLN A 848 -56.69 -30.66 -5.24
N TYR A 849 -56.74 -31.77 -6.00
CA TYR A 849 -57.22 -31.83 -7.39
C TYR A 849 -58.10 -33.08 -7.61
N SER A 850 -58.99 -33.06 -8.60
CA SER A 850 -59.98 -34.12 -8.81
C SER A 850 -60.33 -34.40 -10.27
N SER A 851 -60.20 -33.40 -11.16
CA SER A 851 -60.61 -33.56 -12.56
C SER A 851 -59.72 -34.55 -13.31
N ALA A 852 -60.31 -35.32 -14.22
CA ALA A 852 -59.58 -36.33 -15.01
C ALA A 852 -58.41 -35.72 -15.81
N ALA A 853 -58.59 -34.49 -16.30
CA ALA A 853 -57.54 -33.75 -17.00
C ALA A 853 -56.39 -33.36 -16.05
N ALA A 854 -56.69 -32.91 -14.83
CA ALA A 854 -55.68 -32.55 -13.84
C ALA A 854 -54.91 -33.78 -13.34
N ILE A 855 -55.57 -34.92 -13.13
CA ILE A 855 -54.92 -36.19 -12.76
C ILE A 855 -53.91 -36.58 -13.84
N ALA A 856 -54.34 -36.63 -15.11
CA ALA A 856 -53.47 -36.96 -16.24
C ALA A 856 -52.31 -35.95 -16.41
N GLY A 857 -52.59 -34.65 -16.21
CA GLY A 857 -51.59 -33.59 -16.27
C GLY A 857 -50.52 -33.76 -15.19
N ARG A 858 -50.92 -33.99 -13.94
CA ARG A 858 -50.00 -34.26 -12.83
C ARG A 858 -49.17 -35.52 -13.05
N ASP A 859 -49.79 -36.61 -13.51
CA ASP A 859 -49.09 -37.86 -13.83
C ASP A 859 -48.02 -37.64 -14.91
N THR A 860 -48.30 -36.78 -15.89
CA THR A 860 -47.32 -36.38 -16.92
C THR A 860 -46.15 -35.61 -16.32
N LEU A 861 -46.40 -34.63 -15.44
CA LEU A 861 -45.33 -33.89 -14.75
C LEU A 861 -44.41 -34.83 -13.96
N VAL A 862 -44.98 -35.75 -13.18
CA VAL A 862 -44.20 -36.68 -12.33
C VAL A 862 -43.52 -37.77 -13.16
N SER A 863 -44.25 -38.46 -14.03
CA SER A 863 -43.76 -39.67 -14.70
C SER A 863 -42.93 -39.39 -15.94
N SER A 864 -43.34 -38.40 -16.75
CA SER A 864 -42.66 -38.06 -18.00
C SER A 864 -41.52 -37.07 -17.78
N PHE A 865 -41.72 -36.06 -16.92
CA PHE A 865 -40.70 -35.04 -16.64
C PHE A 865 -39.93 -35.27 -15.34
N GLY A 866 -40.30 -36.24 -14.51
CA GLY A 866 -39.58 -36.52 -13.26
C GLY A 866 -39.71 -35.40 -12.21
N TRP A 867 -40.79 -34.61 -12.26
CA TRP A 867 -41.02 -33.55 -11.27
C TRP A 867 -41.34 -34.13 -9.90
N THR A 868 -40.89 -33.43 -8.85
CA THR A 868 -41.33 -33.70 -7.47
C THR A 868 -42.44 -32.71 -7.14
N VAL A 869 -43.69 -33.19 -7.06
CA VAL A 869 -44.88 -32.36 -6.83
C VAL A 869 -45.38 -32.52 -5.40
N HIS A 870 -45.41 -31.42 -4.65
CA HIS A 870 -45.91 -31.34 -3.28
C HIS A 870 -47.27 -30.63 -3.23
N ASP A 871 -48.34 -31.42 -3.22
CA ASP A 871 -49.74 -30.99 -3.18
C ASP A 871 -50.58 -31.76 -2.13
N GLY A 872 -51.86 -31.42 -2.01
CA GLY A 872 -52.81 -32.06 -1.08
C GLY A 872 -53.34 -33.43 -1.54
N GLY A 873 -52.84 -33.93 -2.68
CA GLY A 873 -53.28 -35.18 -3.29
C GLY A 873 -54.60 -35.08 -4.06
N GLN A 874 -54.96 -36.20 -4.69
CA GLN A 874 -56.25 -36.37 -5.37
C GLN A 874 -57.39 -36.47 -4.35
N LEU A 875 -58.49 -35.77 -4.61
CA LEU A 875 -59.74 -35.82 -3.83
C LEU A 875 -60.52 -37.13 -4.01
#